data_AF-A0A961A920-F1
#
_entry.id   AF-A0A961A920-F1
#
_cell.length_a   1.000
_cell.length_b   1.000
_cell.length_c   1.000
_cell.angle_alpha   90.00
_cell.angle_beta   90.00
_cell.angle_gamma   90.00
#
_symmetry.space_group_name_H-M   'P 1'
#
loop_
_entity.id
_entity.type
_entity.pdbx_description
1 polymer ?
#
loop_
_entity_poly.entity_id
_entity_poly.type
_entity_poly.pdbx_seq_one_letter_code
_entity_poly.pdbx_strand_id
1 'polypeptide(L)'
;MKAIRLLPTLLLACACLLCSASSDLAMRINSLWRSGQSSEAINLIDAELAAGNTELSFISSAAEAMLAEHRYQKAADLYAQLAGKYIDDDDRFLDAKLHEWRASYLANGENSRADWIAEERRRIGNSRDGAANGIFDEAKAGGVKNRSQLILELAYCLDEESGNRPGRPTELLERYPDSHVVLRLAAADAAELGSINNDEERIKAVSQFLAGWPRSYWRHVAFRYWLYSAWRMHDREEFSKASAAYLGEFGGSAEAHGAVSRYMLDLDMPVDEGLVHAKRSMELFELELGITGDLTSMSTINNATKYLPRQLPYLPPAERQTFILYLYSRHNMARYMNRTGKYDKALDLVTPVIGVEPFTLNEEESLAPFLLEAGNAHIGLGNSESAYRFLLRAAFVGDSADRYSGQADEKLKKLEGKLDPETVKYETSRLLPNGSEVSTIPVFSDLSISTEIYKQRAARVCWVDVDGDGSADLLLDGNVLLMNELGRFRDRTDESGLQGDAAGAVAGDLDNDGDNDLYCFGNGREADRVYINNSGRFSMVSGFSGDSRATEAAALVDLDNDGLLDIYAVNFESPTGIRMEEDSVLRNEGATGFNVRNAEQQGMLPPLGESQAGRGVSVGDMDNDGNPDLYISNYRLGENMLFSSMGNGSYRQLARRWGIAGFWKDGNWGNSIGSAMGDVDNDGDLDLFVANLSNPRFEHVSDGSMLLINHLREGGTFEDRTQDAHIAYNSTNACPVIFDANNDGWQDIFITSIYPGRSSHLYVNDGRGHFVDLSYISNTRVQDAYGAAVADYDNDGDLDLAIASPSGCHLLRNDSPTRNWISFTLSGGKGTGAIAPAGMQFSNRSAIGARLTIKADGMELIREIQSGNGSGCGNELRACFGLGDIRGPFDVEITYPGGIRQSIFIRRPNKHFVISETNQGEMGDEREPEPVEEEAPSPVETGVNREGMIPD
;
A
#
# COMPACT_ATOMS: atom_id res chain seq x y z
N MET A 1 16.34 -4.82 -30.72
CA MET A 1 15.62 -3.69 -31.38
C MET A 1 14.78 -2.83 -30.42
N LYS A 2 14.30 -3.31 -29.25
CA LYS A 2 13.62 -2.43 -28.26
C LYS A 2 14.53 -1.71 -27.25
N ALA A 3 15.82 -2.07 -27.16
CA ALA A 3 16.78 -1.43 -26.24
C ALA A 3 17.37 -0.09 -26.74
N ILE A 4 17.11 0.32 -27.99
CA ILE A 4 17.79 1.48 -28.62
C ILE A 4 17.04 2.82 -28.37
N ARG A 5 15.84 2.81 -27.76
CA ARG A 5 15.08 4.04 -27.44
C ARG A 5 15.35 4.63 -26.05
N LEU A 6 16.06 3.94 -25.16
CA LEU A 6 16.25 4.34 -23.76
C LEU A 6 17.58 5.06 -23.46
N LEU A 7 18.51 5.06 -24.41
CA LEU A 7 19.82 5.71 -24.22
C LEU A 7 19.79 7.26 -24.18
N PRO A 8 18.89 7.97 -24.91
CA PRO A 8 18.73 9.42 -24.77
C PRO A 8 18.22 9.82 -23.37
N THR A 9 17.35 9.00 -22.79
CA THR A 9 16.74 9.22 -21.47
C THR A 9 17.74 9.04 -20.33
N LEU A 10 18.70 8.12 -20.47
CA LEU A 10 19.77 7.89 -19.50
C LEU A 10 20.80 9.04 -19.47
N LEU A 11 21.03 9.71 -20.60
CA LEU A 11 21.85 10.92 -20.66
C LEU A 11 21.09 12.16 -20.14
N LEU A 12 19.76 12.21 -20.33
CA LEU A 12 18.89 13.24 -19.75
C LEU A 12 18.90 13.19 -18.21
N ALA A 13 18.90 11.99 -17.62
CA ALA A 13 19.02 11.83 -16.17
C ALA A 13 20.34 12.37 -15.62
N CYS A 14 21.47 12.10 -16.29
CA CYS A 14 22.77 12.62 -15.87
C CYS A 14 22.92 14.14 -16.05
N ALA A 15 22.28 14.73 -17.08
CA ALA A 15 22.32 16.18 -17.32
C ALA A 15 21.35 16.96 -16.41
N CYS A 16 20.16 16.43 -16.14
CA CYS A 16 19.19 17.04 -15.22
C CYS A 16 19.66 17.04 -13.76
N LEU A 17 20.40 16.02 -13.33
CA LEU A 17 21.01 15.96 -11.99
C LEU A 17 22.07 17.04 -11.73
N LEU A 18 22.58 17.72 -12.78
CA LEU A 18 23.64 18.72 -12.67
C LEU A 18 23.18 20.18 -12.89
N CYS A 19 21.90 20.44 -13.23
CA CYS A 19 21.39 21.79 -13.53
C CYS A 19 20.03 22.06 -12.85
N SER A 20 20.02 22.27 -11.54
CA SER A 20 18.84 22.67 -10.75
C SER A 20 18.45 24.16 -10.87
N ALA A 21 18.53 24.73 -12.08
CA ALA A 21 17.95 26.02 -12.44
C ALA A 21 17.79 26.11 -13.96
N SER A 22 16.63 25.73 -14.49
CA SER A 22 16.32 25.96 -15.91
C SER A 22 16.00 27.43 -16.14
N SER A 23 16.87 28.16 -16.86
CA SER A 23 16.63 29.56 -17.17
C SER A 23 15.46 29.75 -18.13
N ASP A 24 14.82 30.93 -18.07
CA ASP A 24 13.70 31.30 -18.95
C ASP A 24 14.03 31.09 -20.44
N LEU A 25 15.30 31.23 -20.80
CA LEU A 25 15.79 31.03 -22.16
C LEU A 25 15.77 29.56 -22.59
N ALA A 26 16.20 28.63 -21.72
CA ALA A 26 16.16 27.19 -21.98
C ALA A 26 14.71 26.68 -22.07
N MET A 27 13.82 27.16 -21.20
CA MET A 27 12.39 26.85 -21.26
C MET A 27 11.76 27.37 -22.56
N ARG A 28 12.15 28.57 -23.01
CA ARG A 28 11.64 29.15 -24.25
C ARG A 28 12.09 28.41 -25.51
N ILE A 29 13.34 27.94 -25.55
CA ILE A 29 13.85 27.08 -26.63
C ILE A 29 13.09 25.75 -26.68
N ASN A 30 12.91 25.12 -25.52
CA ASN A 30 12.15 23.86 -25.41
C ASN A 30 10.66 24.05 -25.77
N SER A 31 10.08 25.20 -25.43
CA SER A 31 8.70 25.55 -25.79
C SER A 31 8.54 25.72 -27.31
N LEU A 32 9.42 26.49 -27.97
CA LEU A 32 9.43 26.65 -29.43
C LEU A 32 9.65 25.32 -30.16
N TRP A 33 10.41 24.42 -29.55
CA TRP A 33 10.64 23.09 -30.09
C TRP A 33 9.38 22.20 -30.01
N ARG A 34 8.72 22.19 -28.84
CA ARG A 34 7.48 21.40 -28.60
C ARG A 34 6.29 21.92 -29.41
N SER A 35 6.27 23.19 -29.80
CA SER A 35 5.27 23.76 -30.70
C SER A 35 5.56 23.57 -32.19
N GLY A 36 6.66 22.88 -32.55
CA GLY A 36 7.03 22.62 -33.94
C GLY A 36 7.67 23.82 -34.67
N GLN A 37 8.07 24.87 -33.94
CA GLN A 37 8.70 26.08 -34.49
C GLN A 37 10.24 25.96 -34.51
N SER A 38 10.76 24.88 -35.09
CA SER A 38 12.20 24.53 -35.00
C SER A 38 13.14 25.59 -35.59
N SER A 39 12.76 26.24 -36.69
CA SER A 39 13.56 27.32 -37.30
C SER A 39 13.70 28.55 -36.39
N GLU A 40 12.67 28.84 -35.58
CA GLU A 40 12.65 29.98 -34.65
C GLU A 40 13.50 29.68 -33.41
N ALA A 41 13.46 28.42 -32.93
CA ALA A 41 14.35 27.93 -31.89
C ALA A 41 15.83 27.97 -32.33
N ILE A 42 16.14 27.52 -33.55
CA ILE A 42 17.53 27.55 -34.08
C ILE A 42 18.04 28.99 -34.20
N ASN A 43 17.21 29.92 -34.71
CA ASN A 43 17.61 31.32 -34.84
C ASN A 43 17.88 31.97 -33.47
N LEU A 44 17.07 31.64 -32.46
CA LEU A 44 17.28 32.08 -31.09
C LEU A 44 18.58 31.49 -30.52
N ILE A 45 18.83 30.20 -30.71
CA ILE A 45 20.07 29.54 -30.27
C ILE A 45 21.29 30.17 -30.94
N ASP A 46 21.29 30.31 -32.27
CA ASP A 46 22.42 30.89 -33.01
C ASP A 46 22.66 32.36 -32.61
N ALA A 47 21.60 33.14 -32.31
CA ALA A 47 21.71 34.52 -31.83
C ALA A 47 22.31 34.61 -30.42
N GLU A 48 21.89 33.73 -29.51
CA GLU A 48 22.36 33.68 -28.12
C GLU A 48 23.80 33.16 -28.03
N LEU A 49 24.17 32.17 -28.85
CA LEU A 49 25.56 31.73 -29.01
C LEU A 49 26.45 32.84 -29.57
N ALA A 50 25.96 33.62 -30.55
CA ALA A 50 26.68 34.77 -31.08
C ALA A 50 26.81 35.92 -30.07
N ALA A 51 25.84 36.06 -29.17
CA ALA A 51 25.91 36.99 -28.03
C ALA A 51 26.86 36.51 -26.92
N GLY A 52 27.45 35.32 -27.06
CA GLY A 52 28.40 34.75 -26.10
C GLY A 52 27.75 34.14 -24.88
N ASN A 53 26.47 33.75 -24.96
CA ASN A 53 25.79 33.09 -23.85
C ASN A 53 26.42 31.71 -23.60
N THR A 54 26.88 31.49 -22.36
CA THR A 54 27.52 30.22 -21.96
C THR A 54 26.84 29.56 -20.77
N GLU A 55 25.60 29.97 -20.49
CA GLU A 55 24.79 29.37 -19.44
C GLU A 55 24.55 27.87 -19.74
N LEU A 56 24.72 27.04 -18.73
CA LEU A 56 24.79 25.57 -18.88
C LEU A 56 23.46 24.95 -19.33
N SER A 57 22.36 25.41 -18.72
CA SER A 57 21.00 25.04 -19.09
C SER A 57 20.70 25.39 -20.56
N PHE A 58 21.13 26.57 -21.01
CA PHE A 58 21.03 27.00 -22.40
C PHE A 58 21.89 26.17 -23.36
N ILE A 59 23.19 25.97 -23.08
CA ILE A 59 24.08 25.17 -23.94
C ILE A 59 23.54 23.73 -24.08
N SER A 60 23.00 23.14 -23.02
CA SER A 60 22.41 21.80 -23.05
C SER A 60 21.19 21.75 -23.99
N SER A 61 20.21 22.64 -23.79
CA SER A 61 19.03 22.70 -24.67
C SER A 61 19.36 23.08 -26.11
N ALA A 62 20.38 23.93 -26.32
CA ALA A 62 20.90 24.27 -27.64
C ALA A 62 21.54 23.06 -28.35
N ALA A 63 22.34 22.26 -27.63
CA ALA A 63 23.00 21.08 -28.17
C ALA A 63 21.98 20.00 -28.57
N GLU A 64 20.91 19.83 -27.79
CA GLU A 64 19.79 18.93 -28.11
C GLU A 64 19.01 19.38 -29.35
N ALA A 65 18.67 20.67 -29.45
CA ALA A 65 17.99 21.21 -30.63
C ALA A 65 18.85 21.07 -31.90
N MET A 66 20.17 21.28 -31.80
CA MET A 66 21.09 21.07 -32.93
C MET A 66 21.19 19.59 -33.33
N LEU A 67 21.13 18.67 -32.35
CA LEU A 67 21.14 17.24 -32.61
C LEU A 67 19.86 16.79 -33.33
N ALA A 68 18.70 17.30 -32.89
CA ALA A 68 17.40 16.98 -33.47
C ALA A 68 17.23 17.50 -34.91
N GLU A 69 17.91 18.60 -35.27
CA GLU A 69 17.97 19.14 -36.65
C GLU A 69 19.08 18.51 -37.50
N HIS A 70 19.68 17.41 -37.04
CA HIS A 70 20.78 16.74 -37.73
C HIS A 70 22.02 17.64 -37.95
N ARG A 71 22.21 18.68 -37.13
CA ARG A 71 23.38 19.58 -37.13
C ARG A 71 24.46 19.06 -36.17
N TYR A 72 24.90 17.84 -36.44
CA TYR A 72 25.72 17.03 -35.54
C TYR A 72 27.04 17.69 -35.10
N GLN A 73 27.71 18.40 -36.01
CA GLN A 73 28.98 19.05 -35.68
C GLN A 73 28.79 20.17 -34.65
N LYS A 74 27.74 21.00 -34.81
CA LYS A 74 27.43 22.07 -33.85
C LYS A 74 27.00 21.50 -32.50
N ALA A 75 26.21 20.43 -32.49
CA ALA A 75 25.85 19.73 -31.25
C ALA A 75 27.09 19.20 -30.53
N ALA A 76 28.03 18.59 -31.27
CA ALA A 76 29.27 18.08 -30.71
C ALA A 76 30.14 19.19 -30.11
N ASP A 77 30.26 20.33 -30.79
CA ASP A 77 31.04 21.48 -30.30
C ASP A 77 30.43 22.07 -29.00
N LEU A 78 29.09 22.14 -28.90
CA LEU A 78 28.39 22.60 -27.69
C LEU A 78 28.52 21.62 -26.52
N TYR A 79 28.46 20.32 -26.78
CA TYR A 79 28.71 19.29 -25.75
C TYR A 79 30.16 19.29 -25.28
N ALA A 80 31.13 19.52 -26.17
CA ALA A 80 32.53 19.67 -25.78
C ALA A 80 32.74 20.90 -24.87
N GLN A 81 31.97 21.98 -25.09
CA GLN A 81 31.98 23.17 -24.25
C GLN A 81 31.38 22.91 -22.85
N LEU A 82 30.32 22.08 -22.75
CA LEU A 82 29.77 21.57 -21.49
C LEU A 82 30.80 20.73 -20.72
N ALA A 83 31.45 19.78 -21.41
CA ALA A 83 32.44 18.88 -20.83
C ALA A 83 33.68 19.63 -20.28
N GLY A 84 34.15 20.65 -21.01
CA GLY A 84 35.27 21.48 -20.57
C GLY A 84 35.03 22.29 -19.29
N LYS A 85 33.77 22.42 -18.83
CA LYS A 85 33.43 23.11 -17.57
C LYS A 85 33.36 22.17 -16.35
N TYR A 86 33.33 20.84 -16.53
CA TYR A 86 32.94 19.93 -15.44
C TYR A 86 33.97 18.88 -14.97
N ILE A 87 35.13 18.66 -15.61
CA ILE A 87 35.96 17.48 -15.27
C ILE A 87 37.48 17.74 -15.31
N ASP A 88 38.15 17.39 -14.20
CA ASP A 88 39.61 17.28 -14.05
C ASP A 88 40.15 15.90 -14.48
N ASP A 89 41.44 15.86 -14.83
CA ASP A 89 42.22 14.84 -15.54
C ASP A 89 42.13 13.37 -15.07
N ASP A 90 41.64 12.46 -15.93
CA ASP A 90 42.28 11.15 -16.28
C ASP A 90 41.45 10.29 -17.30
N ASP A 91 40.21 10.64 -17.63
CA ASP A 91 39.32 9.87 -18.55
C ASP A 91 39.40 10.27 -20.05
N ARG A 92 40.38 11.10 -20.42
CA ARG A 92 40.41 11.84 -21.70
C ARG A 92 40.45 11.00 -22.98
N PHE A 93 40.78 9.71 -22.94
CA PHE A 93 40.87 8.86 -24.14
C PHE A 93 39.60 8.04 -24.41
N LEU A 94 38.86 7.66 -23.34
CA LEU A 94 37.72 6.77 -23.42
C LEU A 94 36.49 7.48 -24.01
N ASP A 95 36.22 8.69 -23.52
CA ASP A 95 35.10 9.50 -24.01
C ASP A 95 35.34 9.94 -25.45
N ALA A 96 36.56 10.35 -25.81
CA ALA A 96 36.89 10.75 -27.17
C ALA A 96 36.62 9.62 -28.20
N LYS A 97 36.88 8.35 -27.82
CA LYS A 97 36.65 7.19 -28.70
C LYS A 97 35.19 6.75 -28.75
N LEU A 98 34.45 6.83 -27.64
CA LEU A 98 33.01 6.60 -27.60
C LEU A 98 32.24 7.66 -28.39
N HIS A 99 32.72 8.90 -28.40
CA HIS A 99 32.18 10.00 -29.20
C HIS A 99 32.49 9.83 -30.69
N GLU A 100 33.71 9.41 -31.06
CA GLU A 100 34.07 9.07 -32.45
C GLU A 100 33.21 7.91 -32.98
N TRP A 101 32.96 6.89 -32.13
CA TRP A 101 32.09 5.75 -32.41
C TRP A 101 30.63 6.16 -32.63
N ARG A 102 30.07 7.01 -31.75
CA ARG A 102 28.69 7.53 -31.88
C ARG A 102 28.52 8.42 -33.12
N ALA A 103 29.49 9.26 -33.44
CA ALA A 103 29.46 10.13 -34.61
C ALA A 103 29.49 9.32 -35.92
N SER A 104 30.28 8.24 -35.97
CA SER A 104 30.36 7.37 -37.15
C SER A 104 29.12 6.50 -37.34
N TYR A 105 28.47 6.09 -36.24
CA TYR A 105 27.21 5.32 -36.24
C TYR A 105 26.01 6.14 -36.74
N LEU A 106 25.87 7.38 -36.26
CA LEU A 106 24.77 8.28 -36.66
C LEU A 106 24.91 8.80 -38.10
N ALA A 107 26.12 8.79 -38.67
CA ALA A 107 26.37 9.33 -40.00
C ALA A 107 26.00 8.40 -41.17
N ASN A 108 25.96 7.07 -40.99
CA ASN A 108 26.01 6.14 -42.14
C ASN A 108 24.89 5.09 -42.24
N GLY A 109 23.88 5.10 -41.36
CA GLY A 109 22.75 4.16 -41.44
C GLY A 109 23.14 2.68 -41.26
N GLU A 110 22.12 1.83 -41.12
CA GLU A 110 22.19 0.46 -40.56
C GLU A 110 23.16 -0.54 -41.24
N ASN A 111 23.76 -0.22 -42.40
CA ASN A 111 24.63 -1.14 -43.15
C ASN A 111 26.13 -1.05 -42.85
N SER A 112 26.61 -0.14 -41.99
CA SER A 112 28.06 0.00 -41.71
C SER A 112 28.62 -0.96 -40.64
N ARG A 113 27.76 -1.63 -39.86
CA ARG A 113 28.21 -2.50 -38.75
C ARG A 113 28.92 -3.77 -39.26
N ALA A 114 28.40 -4.40 -40.32
CA ALA A 114 29.02 -5.59 -40.91
C ALA A 114 30.31 -5.25 -41.66
N ASP A 115 30.36 -4.08 -42.31
CA ASP A 115 31.53 -3.62 -43.05
C ASP A 115 32.67 -3.16 -42.13
N TRP A 116 32.38 -2.52 -41.00
CA TRP A 116 33.39 -2.23 -39.98
C TRP A 116 33.93 -3.50 -39.33
N ILE A 117 33.06 -4.47 -38.97
CA ILE A 117 33.49 -5.79 -38.46
C ILE A 117 34.31 -6.56 -39.50
N ALA A 118 33.96 -6.48 -40.78
CA ALA A 118 34.71 -7.10 -41.87
C ALA A 118 36.05 -6.41 -42.13
N GLU A 119 36.13 -5.08 -41.99
CA GLU A 119 37.34 -4.27 -42.11
C GLU A 119 38.29 -4.48 -40.92
N GLU A 120 37.75 -4.60 -39.71
CA GLU A 120 38.55 -4.87 -38.50
C GLU A 120 38.98 -6.35 -38.46
N ARG A 121 38.16 -7.30 -38.94
CA ARG A 121 38.59 -8.67 -39.26
C ARG A 121 39.66 -8.73 -40.37
N ARG A 122 39.68 -7.77 -41.30
CA ARG A 122 40.69 -7.64 -42.38
C ARG A 122 42.00 -7.06 -41.84
N ARG A 123 41.94 -6.04 -40.98
CA ARG A 123 43.09 -5.46 -40.26
C ARG A 123 43.71 -6.45 -39.28
N ILE A 124 42.91 -7.33 -38.69
CA ILE A 124 43.32 -8.41 -37.78
C ILE A 124 43.65 -9.71 -38.56
N GLY A 125 43.43 -9.75 -39.88
CA GLY A 125 43.49 -10.97 -40.67
C GLY A 125 44.90 -11.36 -41.14
N ASN A 126 45.59 -12.21 -40.37
CA ASN A 126 46.20 -13.45 -40.87
C ASN A 126 46.88 -14.28 -39.76
N SER A 127 46.11 -14.92 -38.88
CA SER A 127 46.42 -16.30 -38.47
C SER A 127 45.15 -16.96 -37.92
N ARG A 128 44.80 -18.12 -38.46
CA ARG A 128 43.54 -18.79 -38.19
C ARG A 128 43.55 -19.69 -36.95
N ASP A 129 44.59 -19.63 -36.11
CA ASP A 129 44.76 -20.55 -34.96
C ASP A 129 45.42 -19.91 -33.71
N GLY A 130 45.35 -18.59 -33.50
CA GLY A 130 46.09 -17.95 -32.39
C GLY A 130 45.50 -16.67 -31.77
N ALA A 131 44.20 -16.42 -31.96
CA ALA A 131 43.62 -15.09 -31.75
C ALA A 131 43.59 -14.57 -30.30
N ALA A 132 43.62 -15.44 -29.28
CA ALA A 132 43.71 -14.97 -27.89
C ALA A 132 45.15 -14.56 -27.52
N ASN A 133 46.14 -15.41 -27.83
CA ASN A 133 47.48 -15.27 -27.25
C ASN A 133 48.27 -14.05 -27.75
N GLY A 134 48.10 -13.63 -29.01
CA GLY A 134 48.84 -12.47 -29.56
C GLY A 134 48.49 -11.13 -28.93
N ILE A 135 47.22 -10.92 -28.57
CA ILE A 135 46.75 -9.68 -27.91
C ILE A 135 47.18 -9.68 -26.43
N PHE A 136 47.25 -10.86 -25.79
CA PHE A 136 47.71 -11.01 -24.41
C PHE A 136 49.23 -10.81 -24.24
N ASP A 137 50.05 -11.22 -25.22
CA ASP A 137 51.52 -11.10 -25.14
C ASP A 137 52.01 -9.65 -25.33
N GLU A 138 51.36 -8.84 -26.18
CA GLU A 138 51.65 -7.40 -26.33
C GLU A 138 51.23 -6.57 -25.10
N ALA A 139 50.10 -6.92 -24.46
CA ALA A 139 49.66 -6.27 -23.22
C ALA A 139 50.62 -6.55 -22.04
N LYS A 140 51.25 -7.74 -22.03
CA LYS A 140 52.22 -8.15 -21.02
C LYS A 140 53.58 -7.45 -21.17
N ALA A 141 53.99 -7.12 -22.40
CA ALA A 141 55.23 -6.41 -22.70
C ALA A 141 55.19 -4.91 -22.33
N GLY A 142 54.00 -4.32 -22.19
CA GLY A 142 53.81 -2.88 -21.90
C GLY A 142 53.63 -2.51 -20.42
N GLY A 143 53.44 -3.47 -19.51
CA GLY A 143 53.40 -3.22 -18.06
C GLY A 143 52.20 -2.39 -17.54
N VAL A 144 51.10 -2.21 -18.30
CA VAL A 144 49.96 -1.35 -17.90
C VAL A 144 48.73 -2.18 -17.51
N LYS A 145 48.38 -2.19 -16.21
CA LYS A 145 47.23 -2.93 -15.65
C LYS A 145 45.86 -2.52 -16.23
N ASN A 146 45.65 -1.25 -16.57
CA ASN A 146 44.32 -0.73 -17.00
C ASN A 146 43.92 -1.13 -18.43
N ARG A 147 44.90 -1.45 -19.29
CA ARG A 147 44.64 -1.84 -20.69
C ARG A 147 43.98 -3.21 -20.80
N SER A 148 44.28 -4.10 -19.84
CA SER A 148 43.68 -5.43 -19.75
C SER A 148 42.20 -5.36 -19.35
N GLN A 149 41.82 -4.37 -18.54
CA GLN A 149 40.46 -4.14 -18.04
C GLN A 149 39.52 -3.64 -19.16
N LEU A 150 40.00 -2.73 -20.01
CA LEU A 150 39.29 -2.23 -21.19
C LEU A 150 38.98 -3.33 -22.23
N ILE A 151 39.91 -4.28 -22.42
CA ILE A 151 39.75 -5.40 -23.36
C ILE A 151 38.68 -6.39 -22.87
N LEU A 152 38.49 -6.51 -21.55
CA LEU A 152 37.43 -7.34 -20.95
C LEU A 152 36.05 -6.71 -21.07
N GLU A 153 35.94 -5.40 -20.89
CA GLU A 153 34.67 -4.68 -21.10
C GLU A 153 34.22 -4.75 -22.57
N LEU A 154 35.16 -4.65 -23.51
CA LEU A 154 34.86 -4.79 -24.94
C LEU A 154 34.50 -6.24 -25.33
N ALA A 155 35.18 -7.24 -24.79
CA ALA A 155 34.87 -8.65 -25.05
C ALA A 155 33.49 -9.06 -24.51
N TYR A 156 33.11 -8.55 -23.34
CA TYR A 156 31.82 -8.83 -22.70
C TYR A 156 30.63 -8.22 -23.49
N CYS A 157 30.75 -6.95 -23.89
CA CYS A 157 29.75 -6.28 -24.73
C CYS A 157 29.58 -6.95 -26.12
N LEU A 158 30.62 -7.62 -26.63
CA LEU A 158 30.58 -8.34 -27.90
C LEU A 158 29.90 -9.72 -27.80
N ASP A 159 29.94 -10.39 -26.65
CA ASP A 159 29.33 -11.72 -26.44
C ASP A 159 27.82 -11.63 -26.11
N GLU A 160 27.39 -10.64 -25.32
CA GLU A 160 25.97 -10.44 -24.94
C GLU A 160 25.04 -10.27 -26.15
N GLU A 161 25.50 -9.56 -27.20
CA GLU A 161 24.71 -9.34 -28.42
C GLU A 161 24.67 -10.55 -29.37
N SER A 162 25.49 -11.57 -29.12
CA SER A 162 25.53 -12.81 -29.92
C SER A 162 24.58 -13.91 -29.41
N GLY A 163 23.94 -13.70 -28.25
CA GLY A 163 23.10 -14.70 -27.59
C GLY A 163 23.89 -15.82 -26.88
N ASN A 164 25.22 -15.78 -26.90
CA ASN A 164 26.04 -16.62 -26.03
C ASN A 164 26.32 -15.87 -24.72
N ARG A 165 25.85 -16.40 -23.58
CA ARG A 165 26.39 -16.00 -22.28
C ARG A 165 27.91 -16.27 -22.31
N PRO A 166 28.77 -15.33 -21.89
CA PRO A 166 30.20 -15.59 -21.88
C PRO A 166 30.50 -16.83 -21.04
N GLY A 167 31.42 -17.65 -21.53
CA GLY A 167 31.84 -18.87 -20.85
C GLY A 167 32.35 -18.56 -19.44
N ARG A 168 31.68 -19.16 -18.45
CA ARG A 168 32.03 -19.35 -17.03
C ARG A 168 32.60 -18.11 -16.28
N PRO A 169 31.86 -17.59 -15.27
CA PRO A 169 32.32 -16.53 -14.35
C PRO A 169 33.72 -16.75 -13.76
N THR A 170 34.14 -18.01 -13.60
CA THR A 170 35.39 -18.43 -12.97
C THR A 170 36.66 -17.86 -13.62
N GLU A 171 36.74 -17.74 -14.95
CA GLU A 171 37.95 -17.19 -15.62
C GLU A 171 38.09 -15.66 -15.46
N LEU A 172 36.97 -14.95 -15.38
CA LEU A 172 36.93 -13.51 -15.11
C LEU A 172 37.32 -13.20 -13.65
N LEU A 173 36.89 -14.05 -12.72
CA LEU A 173 37.11 -13.90 -11.28
C LEU A 173 38.53 -14.23 -10.83
N GLU A 174 39.17 -15.23 -11.42
CA GLU A 174 40.58 -15.54 -11.14
C GLU A 174 41.52 -14.42 -11.60
N ARG A 175 41.08 -13.61 -12.56
CA ARG A 175 41.93 -12.67 -13.27
C ARG A 175 41.68 -11.21 -12.87
N TYR A 176 40.43 -10.85 -12.48
CA TYR A 176 40.02 -9.48 -12.10
C TYR A 176 38.91 -9.48 -11.03
N PRO A 177 39.22 -9.92 -9.80
CA PRO A 177 38.22 -10.12 -8.73
C PRO A 177 37.50 -8.83 -8.29
N ASP A 178 38.13 -7.66 -8.42
CA ASP A 178 37.61 -6.37 -7.93
C ASP A 178 37.00 -5.49 -9.04
N SER A 179 36.72 -6.05 -10.22
CA SER A 179 36.12 -5.28 -11.33
C SER A 179 34.66 -4.93 -11.02
N HIS A 180 34.29 -3.68 -11.28
CA HIS A 180 32.92 -3.20 -11.10
C HIS A 180 31.89 -3.96 -11.95
N VAL A 181 32.28 -4.46 -13.13
CA VAL A 181 31.43 -5.32 -13.97
C VAL A 181 31.16 -6.67 -13.30
N VAL A 182 32.20 -7.27 -12.74
CA VAL A 182 32.13 -8.56 -12.01
C VAL A 182 31.23 -8.42 -10.78
N LEU A 183 31.30 -7.29 -10.07
CA LEU A 183 30.42 -6.99 -8.93
C LEU A 183 28.95 -6.77 -9.32
N ARG A 184 28.67 -6.13 -10.47
CA ARG A 184 27.30 -5.94 -10.96
C ARG A 184 26.66 -7.26 -11.43
N LEU A 185 27.43 -8.13 -12.07
CA LEU A 185 26.93 -9.44 -12.48
C LEU A 185 26.63 -10.34 -11.28
N ALA A 186 27.53 -10.35 -10.28
CA ALA A 186 27.26 -11.01 -9.01
C ALA A 186 26.02 -10.45 -8.30
N ALA A 187 25.77 -9.14 -8.39
CA ALA A 187 24.56 -8.51 -7.84
C ALA A 187 23.28 -9.02 -8.52
N ALA A 188 23.28 -9.08 -9.86
CA ALA A 188 22.15 -9.57 -10.65
C ALA A 188 21.85 -11.04 -10.34
N ASP A 189 22.87 -11.90 -10.37
CA ASP A 189 22.75 -13.32 -10.03
C ASP A 189 22.27 -13.51 -8.56
N ALA A 190 22.78 -12.72 -7.62
CA ALA A 190 22.36 -12.78 -6.22
C ALA A 190 20.91 -12.33 -6.02
N ALA A 191 20.45 -11.33 -6.79
CA ALA A 191 19.05 -10.89 -6.77
C ALA A 191 18.09 -11.97 -7.28
N GLU A 192 18.51 -12.78 -8.26
CA GLU A 192 17.72 -13.92 -8.75
C GLU A 192 17.47 -14.97 -7.66
N LEU A 193 18.40 -15.16 -6.71
CA LEU A 193 18.22 -16.12 -5.61
C LEU A 193 16.97 -15.83 -4.77
N GLY A 194 16.66 -14.56 -4.54
CA GLY A 194 15.47 -14.15 -3.81
C GLY A 194 14.15 -14.47 -4.51
N SER A 195 14.18 -14.67 -5.83
CA SER A 195 12.99 -14.97 -6.65
C SER A 195 12.61 -16.46 -6.70
N ILE A 196 13.50 -17.36 -6.23
CA ILE A 196 13.27 -18.81 -6.25
C ILE A 196 12.37 -19.18 -5.07
N ASN A 197 11.14 -19.61 -5.31
CA ASN A 197 10.17 -19.89 -4.25
C ASN A 197 10.39 -21.25 -3.54
N ASN A 198 11.08 -22.20 -4.18
CA ASN A 198 11.39 -23.50 -3.59
C ASN A 198 12.74 -23.45 -2.85
N ASP A 199 12.74 -23.75 -1.55
CA ASP A 199 13.93 -23.64 -0.70
C ASP A 199 15.05 -24.63 -1.08
N GLU A 200 14.73 -25.85 -1.53
CA GLU A 200 15.74 -26.82 -2.00
C GLU A 200 16.40 -26.36 -3.30
N GLU A 201 15.62 -25.81 -4.23
CA GLU A 201 16.13 -25.25 -5.49
C GLU A 201 16.96 -24.00 -5.23
N ARG A 202 16.54 -23.17 -4.27
CA ARG A 202 17.30 -21.98 -3.86
C ARG A 202 18.64 -22.38 -3.28
N ILE A 203 18.72 -23.41 -2.43
CA ILE A 203 20.00 -23.91 -1.90
C ILE A 203 20.92 -24.43 -3.00
N LYS A 204 20.39 -25.12 -4.01
CA LYS A 204 21.17 -25.55 -5.18
C LYS A 204 21.71 -24.34 -5.96
N ALA A 205 20.88 -23.32 -6.18
CA ALA A 205 21.28 -22.09 -6.86
C ALA A 205 22.32 -21.30 -6.04
N VAL A 206 22.17 -21.22 -4.72
CA VAL A 206 23.16 -20.63 -3.81
C VAL A 206 24.48 -21.39 -3.90
N SER A 207 24.46 -22.72 -3.91
CA SER A 207 25.68 -23.53 -4.05
C SER A 207 26.39 -23.26 -5.37
N GLN A 208 25.64 -23.10 -6.47
CA GLN A 208 26.19 -22.71 -7.77
C GLN A 208 26.75 -21.30 -7.75
N PHE A 209 26.04 -20.35 -7.13
CA PHE A 209 26.50 -18.98 -6.94
C PHE A 209 27.81 -18.94 -6.14
N LEU A 210 27.88 -19.63 -5.01
CA LEU A 210 29.06 -19.67 -4.15
C LEU A 210 30.25 -20.38 -4.80
N ALA A 211 30.01 -21.38 -5.65
CA ALA A 211 31.05 -22.00 -6.47
C ALA A 211 31.52 -21.09 -7.62
N GLY A 212 30.60 -20.28 -8.15
CA GLY A 212 30.85 -19.37 -9.25
C GLY A 212 31.57 -18.08 -8.85
N TRP A 213 31.31 -17.55 -7.65
CA TRP A 213 31.69 -16.19 -7.21
C TRP A 213 32.56 -16.17 -5.95
N PRO A 214 33.88 -16.45 -5.98
CA PRO A 214 34.67 -16.79 -4.78
C PRO A 214 35.07 -15.63 -3.85
N ARG A 215 34.96 -14.34 -4.24
CA ARG A 215 35.14 -13.18 -3.33
C ARG A 215 34.33 -11.96 -3.77
N SER A 216 33.14 -11.78 -3.20
CA SER A 216 32.33 -10.56 -3.38
C SER A 216 31.43 -10.32 -2.17
N TYR A 217 31.03 -9.08 -1.94
CA TYR A 217 30.05 -8.72 -0.91
C TYR A 217 28.74 -9.52 -1.05
N TRP A 218 28.35 -9.87 -2.27
CA TRP A 218 27.16 -10.66 -2.59
C TRP A 218 27.20 -12.10 -2.05
N ARG A 219 28.37 -12.61 -1.64
CA ARG A 219 28.45 -13.90 -0.94
C ARG A 219 27.79 -13.86 0.43
N HIS A 220 27.87 -12.74 1.17
CA HIS A 220 27.10 -12.57 2.41
C HIS A 220 25.60 -12.76 2.16
N VAL A 221 25.07 -12.18 1.06
CA VAL A 221 23.67 -12.31 0.65
C VAL A 221 23.32 -13.77 0.34
N ALA A 222 24.16 -14.46 -0.45
CA ALA A 222 23.96 -15.86 -0.80
C ALA A 222 23.95 -16.78 0.44
N PHE A 223 24.89 -16.60 1.38
CA PHE A 223 24.89 -17.37 2.64
C PHE A 223 23.67 -17.08 3.51
N ARG A 224 23.19 -15.82 3.57
CA ARG A 224 21.95 -15.50 4.27
C ARG A 224 20.75 -16.21 3.66
N TYR A 225 20.66 -16.29 2.34
CA TYR A 225 19.62 -17.08 1.66
C TYR A 225 19.74 -18.58 1.98
N TRP A 226 20.97 -19.13 2.04
CA TRP A 226 21.17 -20.53 2.44
C TRP A 226 20.67 -20.80 3.86
N LEU A 227 21.11 -19.99 4.84
CA LEU A 227 20.67 -20.11 6.22
C LEU A 227 19.16 -19.98 6.36
N TYR A 228 18.56 -19.01 5.67
CA TYR A 228 17.13 -18.79 5.68
C TYR A 228 16.34 -19.97 5.10
N SER A 229 16.77 -20.51 3.95
CA SER A 229 16.12 -21.67 3.34
C SER A 229 16.27 -22.93 4.19
N ALA A 230 17.45 -23.18 4.77
CA ALA A 230 17.64 -24.29 5.70
C ALA A 230 16.77 -24.15 6.96
N TRP A 231 16.65 -22.93 7.49
CA TRP A 231 15.77 -22.59 8.61
C TRP A 231 14.29 -22.84 8.27
N ARG A 232 13.80 -22.35 7.12
CA ARG A 232 12.41 -22.55 6.66
C ARG A 232 12.04 -24.02 6.47
N MET A 233 12.99 -24.83 6.03
CA MET A 233 12.80 -26.28 5.88
C MET A 233 12.87 -27.03 7.22
N HIS A 234 13.21 -26.35 8.32
CA HIS A 234 13.54 -26.95 9.61
C HIS A 234 14.66 -28.02 9.52
N ASP A 235 15.55 -27.90 8.54
CA ASP A 235 16.65 -28.84 8.33
C ASP A 235 17.88 -28.42 9.14
N ARG A 236 18.02 -29.02 10.33
CA ARG A 236 19.14 -28.74 11.24
C ARG A 236 20.50 -29.16 10.69
N GLU A 237 20.54 -30.21 9.87
CA GLU A 237 21.80 -30.70 9.30
C GLU A 237 22.29 -29.74 8.22
N GLU A 238 21.40 -29.35 7.32
CA GLU A 238 21.70 -28.38 6.27
C GLU A 238 22.01 -27.00 6.84
N PHE A 239 21.27 -26.58 7.88
CA PHE A 239 21.58 -25.35 8.61
C PHE A 239 22.98 -25.39 9.24
N SER A 240 23.38 -26.53 9.82
CA SER A 240 24.71 -26.70 10.40
C SER A 240 25.82 -26.61 9.33
N LYS A 241 25.58 -27.15 8.12
CA LYS A 241 26.51 -27.01 6.99
C LYS A 241 26.62 -25.56 6.53
N ALA A 242 25.48 -24.89 6.33
CA ALA A 242 25.40 -23.50 5.89
C ALA A 242 26.08 -22.56 6.90
N SER A 243 25.82 -22.74 8.19
CA SER A 243 26.44 -21.93 9.26
C SER A 243 27.95 -22.16 9.37
N ALA A 244 28.41 -23.41 9.31
CA ALA A 244 29.84 -23.71 9.31
C ALA A 244 30.56 -23.11 8.07
N ALA A 245 29.95 -23.18 6.89
CA ALA A 245 30.49 -22.57 5.68
C ALA A 245 30.51 -21.04 5.78
N TYR A 246 29.41 -20.44 6.25
CA TYR A 246 29.31 -18.99 6.38
C TYR A 246 30.31 -18.43 7.40
N LEU A 247 30.43 -19.06 8.57
CA LEU A 247 31.40 -18.68 9.59
C LEU A 247 32.84 -19.04 9.21
N GLY A 248 33.03 -20.06 8.38
CA GLY A 248 34.36 -20.40 7.84
C GLY A 248 34.93 -19.28 6.96
N GLU A 249 34.05 -18.58 6.23
CA GLU A 249 34.44 -17.46 5.37
C GLU A 249 34.35 -16.10 6.08
N PHE A 250 33.30 -15.89 6.87
CA PHE A 250 32.96 -14.61 7.49
C PHE A 250 32.96 -14.66 9.02
N GLY A 251 33.71 -15.55 9.65
CA GLY A 251 33.80 -15.67 11.12
C GLY A 251 34.42 -14.46 11.84
N GLY A 252 34.95 -13.49 11.09
CA GLY A 252 35.33 -12.17 11.61
C GLY A 252 34.20 -11.13 11.60
N SER A 253 33.06 -11.44 10.96
CA SER A 253 31.92 -10.53 10.80
C SER A 253 30.93 -10.67 11.95
N ALA A 254 30.54 -9.53 12.52
CA ALA A 254 29.49 -9.45 13.52
C ALA A 254 28.15 -9.95 12.95
N GLU A 255 27.83 -9.60 11.71
CA GLU A 255 26.60 -9.99 11.01
C GLU A 255 26.48 -11.51 10.84
N ALA A 256 27.59 -12.17 10.48
CA ALA A 256 27.59 -13.62 10.26
C ALA A 256 27.24 -14.37 11.54
N HIS A 257 27.87 -13.99 12.66
CA HIS A 257 27.55 -14.55 13.96
C HIS A 257 26.11 -14.23 14.41
N GLY A 258 25.63 -13.01 14.16
CA GLY A 258 24.26 -12.60 14.50
C GLY A 258 23.21 -13.40 13.75
N ALA A 259 23.39 -13.60 12.45
CA ALA A 259 22.49 -14.38 11.60
C ALA A 259 22.43 -15.86 12.01
N VAL A 260 23.59 -16.49 12.26
CA VAL A 260 23.63 -17.89 12.72
C VAL A 260 22.95 -18.03 14.07
N SER A 261 23.28 -17.16 15.03
CA SER A 261 22.72 -17.20 16.38
C SER A 261 21.19 -17.10 16.38
N ARG A 262 20.62 -16.18 15.59
CA ARG A 262 19.17 -16.01 15.47
C ARG A 262 18.45 -17.31 15.11
N TYR A 263 18.87 -17.96 14.01
CA TYR A 263 18.18 -19.13 13.49
C TYR A 263 18.45 -20.40 14.31
N MET A 264 19.63 -20.53 14.95
CA MET A 264 19.90 -21.66 15.86
C MET A 264 18.87 -21.72 16.98
N LEU A 265 18.51 -20.56 17.55
CA LEU A 265 17.50 -20.49 18.60
C LEU A 265 16.12 -20.95 18.10
N ASP A 266 15.73 -20.48 16.91
CA ASP A 266 14.43 -20.79 16.30
C ASP A 266 14.32 -22.27 15.87
N LEU A 267 15.44 -22.94 15.61
CA LEU A 267 15.51 -24.37 15.28
C LEU A 267 15.64 -25.29 16.49
N ASP A 268 15.62 -24.75 17.71
CA ASP A 268 15.91 -25.48 18.96
C ASP A 268 17.25 -26.25 18.92
N MET A 269 18.26 -25.63 18.34
CA MET A 269 19.64 -26.11 18.40
C MET A 269 20.24 -25.89 19.81
N PRO A 270 21.38 -26.52 20.16
CA PRO A 270 21.99 -26.37 21.48
C PRO A 270 22.18 -24.91 21.89
N VAL A 271 21.57 -24.56 23.02
CA VAL A 271 21.51 -23.19 23.54
C VAL A 271 22.90 -22.59 23.80
N ASP A 272 23.82 -23.41 24.33
CA ASP A 272 25.18 -22.95 24.65
C ASP A 272 25.98 -22.58 23.39
N GLU A 273 25.80 -23.30 22.28
CA GLU A 273 26.47 -23.01 21.01
C GLU A 273 25.96 -21.71 20.39
N GLY A 274 24.63 -21.54 20.34
CA GLY A 274 24.02 -20.33 19.82
C GLY A 274 24.34 -19.08 20.65
N LEU A 275 24.47 -19.24 21.98
CA LEU A 275 24.87 -18.18 22.90
C LEU A 275 26.31 -17.69 22.63
N VAL A 276 27.23 -18.58 22.26
CA VAL A 276 28.60 -18.20 21.85
C VAL A 276 28.57 -17.26 20.66
N HIS A 277 27.73 -17.55 19.66
CA HIS A 277 27.60 -16.71 18.47
C HIS A 277 26.88 -15.39 18.76
N ALA A 278 25.81 -15.38 19.59
CA ALA A 278 25.14 -14.15 20.02
C ALA A 278 26.13 -13.18 20.67
N LYS A 279 26.89 -13.70 21.64
CA LYS A 279 27.91 -12.93 22.36
C LYS A 279 28.98 -12.41 21.42
N ARG A 280 29.50 -13.26 20.53
CA ARG A 280 30.56 -12.87 19.59
C ARG A 280 30.12 -11.77 18.63
N SER A 281 28.88 -11.86 18.13
CA SER A 281 28.30 -10.82 17.28
C SER A 281 28.25 -9.47 17.99
N MET A 282 27.75 -9.44 19.22
CA MET A 282 27.64 -8.24 20.03
C MET A 282 29.00 -7.59 20.29
N GLU A 283 30.01 -8.37 20.71
CA GLU A 283 31.37 -7.87 20.96
C GLU A 283 32.03 -7.25 19.72
N LEU A 284 31.79 -7.83 18.54
CA LEU A 284 32.34 -7.32 17.27
C LEU A 284 31.69 -6.01 16.86
N PHE A 285 30.36 -5.88 17.02
CA PHE A 285 29.68 -4.62 16.76
C PHE A 285 30.07 -3.51 17.75
N GLU A 286 30.27 -3.84 19.03
CA GLU A 286 30.76 -2.86 20.02
C GLU A 286 32.13 -2.32 19.64
N LEU A 287 33.01 -3.19 19.13
CA LEU A 287 34.32 -2.81 18.62
C LEU A 287 34.20 -1.91 17.37
N GLU A 288 33.32 -2.25 16.44
CA GLU A 288 33.10 -1.49 15.20
C GLU A 288 32.53 -0.10 15.46
N LEU A 289 31.58 0.01 16.38
CA LEU A 289 30.93 1.26 16.77
C LEU A 289 31.74 2.07 17.80
N GLY A 290 32.78 1.48 18.41
CA GLY A 290 33.57 2.14 19.45
C GLY A 290 32.80 2.39 20.74
N ILE A 291 31.86 1.51 21.11
CA ILE A 291 30.98 1.67 22.27
C ILE A 291 31.22 0.61 23.36
N THR A 292 30.78 0.90 24.59
CA THR A 292 30.94 0.03 25.77
C THR A 292 29.63 -0.56 26.28
N GLY A 293 28.60 -0.67 25.43
CA GLY A 293 27.32 -1.30 25.76
C GLY A 293 26.48 -0.57 26.82
N ASP A 294 26.83 0.68 27.16
CA ASP A 294 26.14 1.54 28.12
C ASP A 294 25.14 2.51 27.45
N LEU A 295 24.21 3.05 28.25
CA LEU A 295 23.12 3.91 27.78
C LEU A 295 23.60 5.23 27.15
N THR A 296 24.73 5.76 27.63
CA THR A 296 25.26 7.08 27.20
C THR A 296 25.80 7.01 25.77
N SER A 297 26.53 5.94 25.46
CA SER A 297 27.03 5.71 24.10
C SER A 297 25.91 5.39 23.11
N MET A 298 24.92 4.59 23.51
CA MET A 298 23.77 4.25 22.66
C MET A 298 22.89 5.47 22.33
N SER A 299 22.58 6.31 23.31
CA SER A 299 21.80 7.54 23.09
C SER A 299 22.53 8.54 22.20
N THR A 300 23.86 8.64 22.31
CA THR A 300 24.69 9.50 21.46
C THR A 300 24.63 9.05 20.00
N ILE A 301 24.79 7.75 19.72
CA ILE A 301 24.70 7.21 18.35
C ILE A 301 23.28 7.34 17.81
N ASN A 302 22.25 7.04 18.61
CA ASN A 302 20.87 7.22 18.17
C ASN A 302 20.61 8.67 17.76
N ASN A 303 20.94 9.64 18.63
CA ASN A 303 20.73 11.06 18.32
C ASN A 303 21.52 11.52 17.08
N ALA A 304 22.73 10.98 16.87
CA ALA A 304 23.54 11.29 15.68
C ALA A 304 22.96 10.69 14.38
N THR A 305 22.21 9.58 14.48
CA THR A 305 21.72 8.82 13.32
C THR A 305 20.23 8.96 13.04
N LYS A 306 19.46 9.45 14.02
CA LYS A 306 17.99 9.60 13.97
C LYS A 306 17.50 10.58 12.92
N TYR A 307 18.28 11.61 12.60
CA TYR A 307 17.95 12.64 11.60
C TYR A 307 18.70 12.50 10.28
N LEU A 308 19.46 11.42 10.08
CA LEU A 308 20.14 11.22 8.81
C LEU A 308 19.09 10.95 7.74
N PRO A 309 18.92 11.84 6.73
CA PRO A 309 17.96 11.62 5.67
C PRO A 309 18.33 10.33 4.96
N ARG A 310 17.32 9.51 4.65
CA ARG A 310 17.47 8.39 3.71
C ARG A 310 17.91 9.01 2.38
N GLN A 311 19.21 8.96 2.08
CA GLN A 311 19.69 9.29 0.75
C GLN A 311 19.17 8.21 -0.19
N LEU A 312 18.31 8.59 -1.14
CA LEU A 312 17.94 7.70 -2.24
C LEU A 312 19.22 7.24 -2.97
N PRO A 313 19.45 5.92 -3.16
CA PRO A 313 18.64 4.78 -2.74
C PRO A 313 19.14 4.17 -1.41
N TYR A 314 18.36 4.43 -0.36
CA TYR A 314 18.15 3.68 0.89
C TYR A 314 19.25 2.74 1.42
N LEU A 315 20.41 3.27 1.77
CA LEU A 315 21.14 2.75 2.92
C LEU A 315 20.99 3.76 4.06
N PRO A 316 20.65 3.33 5.29
CA PRO A 316 21.06 4.11 6.45
C PRO A 316 22.55 4.37 6.26
N PRO A 317 23.08 5.57 6.61
CA PRO A 317 24.52 5.73 6.67
C PRO A 317 25.09 4.53 7.43
N ALA A 318 26.16 3.89 6.92
CA ALA A 318 26.58 2.56 7.35
C ALA A 318 26.55 2.37 8.89
N GLU A 319 26.90 3.43 9.62
CA GLU A 319 26.79 3.54 11.08
C GLU A 319 25.40 3.23 11.67
N ARG A 320 24.30 3.71 11.08
CA ARG A 320 22.92 3.40 11.52
C ARG A 320 22.56 1.94 11.27
N GLN A 321 22.96 1.39 10.12
CA GLN A 321 22.73 -0.03 9.81
C GLN A 321 23.52 -0.94 10.77
N THR A 322 24.80 -0.64 11.00
CA THR A 322 25.63 -1.32 12.00
C THR A 322 25.01 -1.23 13.40
N PHE A 323 24.49 -0.05 13.77
CA PHE A 323 23.83 0.15 15.06
C PHE A 323 22.54 -0.68 15.21
N ILE A 324 21.69 -0.76 14.18
CA ILE A 324 20.49 -1.60 14.20
C ILE A 324 20.86 -3.08 14.36
N LEU A 325 21.87 -3.55 13.62
CA LEU A 325 22.35 -4.93 13.72
C LEU A 325 22.95 -5.24 15.09
N TYR A 326 23.63 -4.27 15.72
CA TYR A 326 24.06 -4.38 17.11
C TYR A 326 22.89 -4.61 18.07
N LEU A 327 21.81 -3.83 17.94
CA LEU A 327 20.61 -4.00 18.75
C LEU A 327 20.00 -5.40 18.55
N TYR A 328 19.94 -5.90 17.31
CA TYR A 328 19.49 -7.27 17.03
C TYR A 328 20.34 -8.34 17.72
N SER A 329 21.66 -8.15 17.79
CA SER A 329 22.55 -9.06 18.52
C SER A 329 22.30 -9.03 20.03
N ARG A 330 22.00 -7.85 20.60
CA ARG A 330 21.57 -7.73 22.01
C ARG A 330 20.23 -8.45 22.24
N HIS A 331 19.27 -8.29 21.34
CA HIS A 331 17.98 -8.99 21.40
C HIS A 331 18.18 -10.51 21.38
N ASN A 332 18.96 -11.05 20.44
CA ASN A 332 19.29 -12.48 20.40
C ASN A 332 19.88 -12.96 21.73
N MET A 333 20.84 -12.22 22.29
CA MET A 333 21.44 -12.53 23.59
C MET A 333 20.39 -12.57 24.71
N ALA A 334 19.44 -11.62 24.74
CA ALA A 334 18.36 -11.60 25.71
C ALA A 334 17.43 -12.82 25.59
N ARG A 335 17.08 -13.22 24.36
CA ARG A 335 16.29 -14.45 24.11
C ARG A 335 16.98 -15.69 24.69
N TYR A 336 18.29 -15.83 24.52
CA TYR A 336 19.08 -16.92 25.11
C TYR A 336 19.11 -16.86 26.64
N MET A 337 19.23 -15.67 27.23
CA MET A 337 19.17 -15.49 28.69
C MET A 337 17.80 -15.92 29.24
N ASN A 338 16.71 -15.54 28.58
CA ASN A 338 15.36 -15.97 28.93
C ASN A 338 15.21 -17.50 28.85
N ARG A 339 15.68 -18.15 27.77
CA ARG A 339 15.63 -19.62 27.65
C ARG A 339 16.44 -20.36 28.70
N THR A 340 17.51 -19.76 29.22
CA THR A 340 18.36 -20.36 30.26
C THR A 340 17.94 -20.00 31.69
N GLY A 341 16.80 -19.33 31.87
CA GLY A 341 16.30 -18.92 33.18
C GLY A 341 17.09 -17.78 33.83
N LYS A 342 17.91 -17.05 33.06
CA LYS A 342 18.74 -15.92 33.52
C LYS A 342 18.01 -14.60 33.26
N TYR A 343 16.80 -14.46 33.79
CA TYR A 343 15.89 -13.36 33.48
C TYR A 343 16.44 -11.97 33.81
N ASP A 344 17.13 -11.79 34.93
CA ASP A 344 17.76 -10.50 35.28
C ASP A 344 18.78 -10.06 34.22
N LYS A 345 19.55 -11.01 33.68
CA LYS A 345 20.52 -10.72 32.61
C LYS A 345 19.83 -10.39 31.28
N ALA A 346 18.65 -10.97 31.03
CA ALA A 346 17.86 -10.58 29.86
C ALA A 346 17.38 -9.13 30.00
N LEU A 347 16.91 -8.72 31.19
CA LEU A 347 16.51 -7.35 31.48
C LEU A 347 17.67 -6.35 31.35
N ASP A 348 18.86 -6.70 31.83
CA ASP A 348 20.08 -5.87 31.68
C ASP A 348 20.41 -5.59 30.20
N LEU A 349 20.07 -6.51 29.30
CA LEU A 349 20.34 -6.39 27.87
C LEU A 349 19.31 -5.49 27.15
N VAL A 350 18.03 -5.60 27.49
CA VAL A 350 16.93 -4.94 26.76
C VAL A 350 16.50 -3.60 27.36
N THR A 351 16.56 -3.44 28.69
CA THR A 351 16.11 -2.21 29.37
C THR A 351 16.81 -0.95 28.87
N PRO A 352 18.15 -0.96 28.64
CA PRO A 352 18.83 0.20 28.08
C PRO A 352 18.34 0.59 26.68
N VAL A 353 17.95 -0.38 25.84
CA VAL A 353 17.45 -0.13 24.49
C VAL A 353 16.07 0.51 24.54
N ILE A 354 15.19 0.01 25.41
CA ILE A 354 13.84 0.52 25.63
C ILE A 354 13.86 2.00 26.11
N GLY A 355 14.92 2.42 26.82
CA GLY A 355 15.08 3.78 27.31
C GLY A 355 15.53 4.82 26.26
N VAL A 356 15.77 4.40 25.02
CA VAL A 356 16.25 5.27 23.93
C VAL A 356 15.11 5.41 22.89
N GLU A 357 14.30 6.48 22.96
CA GLU A 357 13.10 6.70 22.10
C GLU A 357 13.27 7.76 20.97
N PRO A 358 12.51 7.66 19.85
CA PRO A 358 11.99 6.46 19.19
C PRO A 358 12.87 6.03 18.01
N PHE A 359 12.90 4.72 17.78
CA PHE A 359 13.64 4.01 16.74
C PHE A 359 12.81 3.63 15.51
N THR A 360 11.55 4.03 15.39
CA THR A 360 10.66 3.43 14.39
C THR A 360 10.18 4.38 13.31
N LEU A 361 10.13 3.89 12.07
CA LEU A 361 9.09 4.22 11.08
C LEU A 361 8.91 3.16 9.96
N ASN A 362 9.69 2.07 9.88
CA ASN A 362 9.53 1.02 8.84
C ASN A 362 9.90 -0.40 9.34
N GLU A 363 9.70 -1.41 8.49
CA GLU A 363 9.45 -2.84 8.77
C GLU A 363 10.29 -3.55 9.85
N GLU A 364 11.53 -3.13 10.08
CA GLU A 364 12.50 -3.84 10.92
C GLU A 364 13.07 -3.01 12.08
N GLU A 365 12.51 -1.84 12.39
CA GLU A 365 13.10 -0.93 13.40
C GLU A 365 12.23 -0.77 14.68
N SER A 366 11.37 -1.74 14.99
CA SER A 366 10.48 -1.71 16.17
C SER A 366 11.14 -2.02 17.51
N LEU A 367 10.65 -1.37 18.57
CA LEU A 367 10.94 -1.72 19.98
C LEU A 367 10.19 -2.98 20.45
N ALA A 368 9.16 -3.43 19.73
CA ALA A 368 8.36 -4.62 20.06
C ALA A 368 9.19 -5.86 20.45
N PRO A 369 10.24 -6.29 19.72
CA PRO A 369 11.07 -7.43 20.12
C PRO A 369 11.71 -7.28 21.51
N PHE A 370 12.22 -6.09 21.85
CA PHE A 370 12.86 -5.84 23.15
C PHE A 370 11.84 -5.81 24.29
N LEU A 371 10.69 -5.19 24.04
CA LEU A 371 9.56 -5.15 24.97
C LEU A 371 9.01 -6.56 25.23
N LEU A 372 8.87 -7.39 24.19
CA LEU A 372 8.48 -8.79 24.30
C LEU A 372 9.44 -9.58 25.19
N GLU A 373 10.75 -9.44 24.97
CA GLU A 373 11.75 -10.14 25.78
C GLU A 373 11.82 -9.64 27.21
N ALA A 374 11.58 -8.34 27.47
CA ALA A 374 11.40 -7.82 28.82
C ALA A 374 10.17 -8.45 29.49
N GLY A 375 9.04 -8.52 28.78
CA GLY A 375 7.83 -9.21 29.23
C GLY A 375 8.08 -10.69 29.57
N ASN A 376 8.77 -11.42 28.69
CA ASN A 376 9.16 -12.82 28.92
C ASN A 376 10.03 -12.99 30.17
N ALA A 377 10.99 -12.08 30.39
CA ALA A 377 11.84 -12.11 31.58
C ALA A 377 11.01 -11.91 32.86
N HIS A 378 10.07 -10.95 32.85
CA HIS A 378 9.19 -10.70 33.99
C HIS A 378 8.21 -11.86 34.26
N ILE A 379 7.72 -12.55 33.23
CA ILE A 379 6.97 -13.81 33.40
C ILE A 379 7.84 -14.83 34.13
N GLY A 380 9.09 -15.00 33.70
CA GLY A 380 10.05 -15.91 34.33
C GLY A 380 10.36 -15.59 35.79
N LEU A 381 10.37 -14.30 36.15
CA LEU A 381 10.54 -13.80 37.52
C LEU A 381 9.25 -13.88 38.36
N GLY A 382 8.11 -14.27 37.77
CA GLY A 382 6.82 -14.30 38.45
C GLY A 382 6.22 -12.91 38.70
N ASN A 383 6.66 -11.87 37.98
CA ASN A 383 6.13 -10.51 38.09
C ASN A 383 5.12 -10.23 36.97
N SER A 384 3.87 -10.63 37.19
CA SER A 384 2.79 -10.53 36.20
C SER A 384 2.45 -9.09 35.81
N GLU A 385 2.51 -8.13 36.74
CA GLU A 385 2.19 -6.72 36.46
C GLU A 385 3.22 -6.10 35.50
N SER A 386 4.51 -6.27 35.79
CA SER A 386 5.56 -5.76 34.90
C SER A 386 5.57 -6.51 33.57
N ALA A 387 5.30 -7.82 33.58
CA ALA A 387 5.15 -8.58 32.34
C ALA A 387 4.04 -8.00 31.47
N TYR A 388 2.86 -7.75 32.05
CA TYR A 388 1.73 -7.16 31.34
C TYR A 388 2.06 -5.80 30.76
N ARG A 389 2.65 -4.90 31.55
CA ARG A 389 3.07 -3.56 31.08
C ARG A 389 3.97 -3.62 29.84
N PHE A 390 5.01 -4.47 29.87
CA PHE A 390 5.95 -4.59 28.75
C PHE A 390 5.32 -5.26 27.52
N LEU A 391 4.51 -6.30 27.73
CA LEU A 391 3.82 -6.99 26.63
C LEU A 391 2.76 -6.10 26.00
N LEU A 392 2.01 -5.33 26.79
CA LEU A 392 1.00 -4.39 26.30
C LEU A 392 1.67 -3.31 25.45
N ARG A 393 2.81 -2.78 25.89
CA ARG A 393 3.58 -1.82 25.09
C ARG A 393 4.19 -2.47 23.84
N ALA A 394 4.58 -3.75 23.89
CA ALA A 394 5.05 -4.49 22.72
C ALA A 394 3.94 -4.66 21.68
N ALA A 395 2.73 -4.99 22.14
CA ALA A 395 1.54 -5.07 21.30
C ALA A 395 1.24 -3.69 20.71
N PHE A 396 1.18 -2.64 21.53
CA PHE A 396 0.85 -1.26 21.09
C PHE A 396 1.86 -0.67 20.11
N VAL A 397 3.18 -0.82 20.35
CA VAL A 397 4.20 -0.33 19.41
C VAL A 397 4.16 -1.11 18.10
N GLY A 398 3.76 -2.39 18.15
CA GLY A 398 3.59 -3.23 16.97
C GLY A 398 4.90 -3.57 16.25
N ASP A 399 4.83 -4.45 15.27
CA ASP A 399 5.83 -4.59 14.22
C ASP A 399 5.12 -4.88 12.91
N SER A 400 5.64 -4.38 11.77
CA SER A 400 4.96 -4.53 10.47
C SER A 400 4.73 -5.99 10.08
N ALA A 401 5.52 -6.89 10.67
CA ALA A 401 5.45 -8.31 10.43
C ALA A 401 4.53 -9.08 11.38
N ASP A 402 3.98 -8.39 12.38
CA ASP A 402 3.23 -8.95 13.50
C ASP A 402 3.92 -10.16 14.17
N ARG A 403 5.24 -10.22 14.08
CA ARG A 403 6.05 -11.35 14.57
C ARG A 403 6.16 -11.30 16.08
N TYR A 404 6.38 -10.11 16.64
CA TYR A 404 6.62 -9.90 18.06
C TYR A 404 5.37 -9.39 18.78
N SER A 405 4.59 -8.51 18.14
CA SER A 405 3.27 -8.08 18.65
C SER A 405 2.30 -9.26 18.76
N GLY A 406 2.14 -10.09 17.73
CA GLY A 406 1.30 -11.29 17.82
C GLY A 406 1.71 -12.26 18.94
N GLN A 407 3.01 -12.41 19.21
CA GLN A 407 3.49 -13.18 20.37
C GLN A 407 3.19 -12.50 21.71
N ALA A 408 3.19 -11.17 21.76
CA ALA A 408 2.81 -10.42 22.95
C ALA A 408 1.31 -10.62 23.23
N ASP A 409 0.47 -10.56 22.20
CA ASP A 409 -0.98 -10.75 22.29
C ASP A 409 -1.33 -12.11 22.90
N GLU A 410 -0.72 -13.19 22.40
CA GLU A 410 -0.91 -14.54 22.97
C GLU A 410 -0.55 -14.64 24.46
N LYS A 411 0.42 -13.84 24.91
CA LYS A 411 0.87 -13.83 26.31
C LYS A 411 -0.03 -12.97 27.17
N LEU A 412 -0.49 -11.82 26.66
CA LEU A 412 -1.42 -10.95 27.35
C LEU A 412 -2.74 -11.66 27.66
N LYS A 413 -3.31 -12.38 26.69
CA LYS A 413 -4.50 -13.23 26.89
C LYS A 413 -4.35 -14.24 28.05
N LYS A 414 -3.12 -14.72 28.31
CA LYS A 414 -2.82 -15.64 29.43
C LYS A 414 -2.56 -14.93 30.77
N LEU A 415 -2.36 -13.61 30.75
CA LEU A 415 -2.08 -12.78 31.92
C LEU A 415 -3.31 -11.99 32.41
N GLU A 416 -4.20 -11.55 31.53
CA GLU A 416 -5.35 -10.70 31.89
C GLU A 416 -6.24 -11.33 32.97
N GLY A 417 -6.50 -12.63 32.90
CA GLY A 417 -7.24 -13.36 33.94
C GLY A 417 -6.51 -13.52 35.29
N LYS A 418 -5.28 -13.00 35.41
CA LYS A 418 -4.45 -13.08 36.63
C LYS A 418 -4.20 -11.72 37.28
N LEU A 419 -4.62 -10.62 36.64
CA LEU A 419 -4.45 -9.27 37.14
C LEU A 419 -5.78 -8.72 37.63
N ASP A 420 -5.73 -7.75 38.54
CA ASP A 420 -6.92 -7.00 38.89
C ASP A 420 -7.30 -6.05 37.72
N PRO A 421 -8.60 -5.84 37.46
CA PRO A 421 -9.05 -4.98 36.37
C PRO A 421 -8.57 -3.53 36.44
N GLU A 422 -8.31 -2.99 37.63
CA GLU A 422 -7.83 -1.61 37.80
C GLU A 422 -6.37 -1.47 37.35
N THR A 423 -5.53 -2.47 37.59
CA THR A 423 -4.16 -2.52 37.06
C THR A 423 -4.15 -2.56 35.53
N VAL A 424 -5.01 -3.39 34.93
CA VAL A 424 -5.18 -3.44 33.47
C VAL A 424 -5.56 -2.06 32.94
N LYS A 425 -6.61 -1.46 33.52
CA LYS A 425 -7.07 -0.11 33.15
C LYS A 425 -5.98 0.95 33.29
N TYR A 426 -5.23 0.92 34.40
CA TYR A 426 -4.16 1.87 34.67
C TYR A 426 -3.03 1.75 33.64
N GLU A 427 -2.54 0.54 33.34
CA GLU A 427 -1.47 0.37 32.35
C GLU A 427 -1.92 0.75 30.94
N THR A 428 -3.15 0.41 30.55
CA THR A 428 -3.77 0.84 29.29
C THR A 428 -3.80 2.36 29.18
N SER A 429 -4.22 3.07 30.24
CA SER A 429 -4.29 4.53 30.24
C SER A 429 -2.96 5.23 29.98
N ARG A 430 -1.83 4.57 30.25
CA ARG A 430 -0.48 5.12 30.07
C ARG A 430 0.02 5.05 28.63
N LEU A 431 -0.67 4.30 27.77
CA LEU A 431 -0.36 4.21 26.34
C LEU A 431 -1.13 5.23 25.51
N LEU A 432 -2.21 5.79 26.07
CA LEU A 432 -2.98 6.82 25.40
C LEU A 432 -2.21 8.15 25.36
N PRO A 433 -2.45 8.98 24.33
CA PRO A 433 -1.94 10.35 24.30
C PRO A 433 -2.32 11.13 25.55
N ASN A 434 -1.48 12.10 25.93
CA ASN A 434 -1.70 12.93 27.10
C ASN A 434 -3.06 13.66 27.01
N GLY A 435 -3.98 13.28 27.92
CA GLY A 435 -5.30 13.89 28.04
C GLY A 435 -6.45 13.02 27.54
N SER A 436 -6.18 11.90 26.86
CA SER A 436 -7.21 10.94 26.46
C SER A 436 -7.66 10.11 27.67
N GLU A 437 -8.97 9.94 27.85
CA GLU A 437 -9.51 9.07 28.88
C GLU A 437 -9.68 7.64 28.34
N VAL A 438 -9.58 6.63 29.21
CA VAL A 438 -9.83 5.23 28.80
C VAL A 438 -11.25 5.04 28.25
N SER A 439 -12.20 5.86 28.69
CA SER A 439 -13.59 5.91 28.19
C SER A 439 -13.72 6.33 26.73
N THR A 440 -12.66 6.86 26.10
CA THR A 440 -12.67 7.28 24.69
C THR A 440 -12.06 6.24 23.75
N ILE A 441 -11.63 5.09 24.28
CA ILE A 441 -11.09 4.00 23.47
C ILE A 441 -12.29 3.24 22.88
N PRO A 442 -12.35 3.04 21.54
CA PRO A 442 -13.29 2.12 20.95
C PRO A 442 -13.11 0.71 21.54
N VAL A 443 -14.20 0.01 21.82
CA VAL A 443 -14.17 -1.38 22.34
C VAL A 443 -15.07 -2.23 21.45
N PHE A 444 -14.51 -3.31 20.88
CA PHE A 444 -15.27 -4.22 20.04
C PHE A 444 -15.39 -5.62 20.64
N SER A 445 -16.59 -6.20 20.63
CA SER A 445 -16.82 -7.61 20.91
C SER A 445 -16.74 -8.42 19.62
N ASP A 446 -15.92 -9.47 19.62
CA ASP A 446 -15.86 -10.42 18.52
C ASP A 446 -17.04 -11.40 18.59
N LEU A 447 -18.02 -11.22 17.71
CA LEU A 447 -19.22 -12.07 17.61
C LEU A 447 -19.06 -13.20 16.60
N SER A 448 -17.89 -13.36 16.00
CA SER A 448 -17.69 -14.22 14.82
C SER A 448 -18.08 -15.68 15.10
N ILE A 449 -17.79 -16.17 16.31
CA ILE A 449 -18.15 -17.54 16.73
C ILE A 449 -19.65 -17.68 16.96
N SER A 450 -20.27 -16.71 17.66
CA SER A 450 -21.70 -16.78 18.01
C SER A 450 -22.62 -16.62 16.81
N THR A 451 -22.21 -15.88 15.78
CA THR A 451 -22.95 -15.73 14.52
C THR A 451 -22.58 -16.80 13.49
N GLU A 452 -21.59 -17.65 13.80
CA GLU A 452 -21.02 -18.66 12.91
C GLU A 452 -20.42 -18.10 11.59
N ILE A 453 -20.27 -16.78 11.46
CA ILE A 453 -19.73 -16.14 10.25
C ILE A 453 -18.28 -16.57 9.96
N TYR A 454 -17.52 -16.99 10.98
CA TYR A 454 -16.17 -17.55 10.85
C TYR A 454 -16.10 -18.79 9.94
N LYS A 455 -17.24 -19.45 9.69
CA LYS A 455 -17.33 -20.59 8.77
C LYS A 455 -17.30 -20.15 7.30
N GLN A 456 -17.70 -18.91 7.02
CA GLN A 456 -17.66 -18.32 5.69
C GLN A 456 -16.23 -17.87 5.38
N ARG A 457 -15.83 -18.03 4.11
CA ARG A 457 -14.53 -17.58 3.60
C ARG A 457 -14.80 -16.69 2.42
N ALA A 458 -14.41 -15.43 2.54
CA ALA A 458 -14.64 -14.43 1.52
C ALA A 458 -13.44 -13.48 1.42
N ALA A 459 -13.33 -12.78 0.30
CA ALA A 459 -12.38 -11.70 0.11
C ALA A 459 -13.03 -10.32 0.24
N ARG A 460 -14.34 -10.20 -0.01
CA ARG A 460 -15.07 -8.94 -0.03
C ARG A 460 -16.37 -9.03 0.77
N VAL A 461 -16.80 -7.89 1.27
CA VAL A 461 -17.99 -7.73 2.11
C VAL A 461 -18.74 -6.47 1.71
N CYS A 462 -20.06 -6.55 1.66
CA CYS A 462 -20.95 -5.44 1.37
C CYS A 462 -22.11 -5.46 2.38
N TRP A 463 -22.34 -4.33 3.06
CA TRP A 463 -23.51 -4.08 3.87
C TRP A 463 -24.63 -3.50 3.01
N VAL A 464 -25.82 -4.09 3.09
CA VAL A 464 -26.97 -3.67 2.29
C VAL A 464 -28.27 -4.08 2.99
N ASP A 465 -29.24 -3.18 3.09
CA ASP A 465 -30.61 -3.54 3.50
C ASP A 465 -31.34 -4.12 2.28
N VAL A 466 -31.51 -5.44 2.27
CA VAL A 466 -31.99 -6.21 1.10
C VAL A 466 -33.51 -6.39 1.14
N ASP A 467 -34.14 -6.37 2.30
CA ASP A 467 -35.60 -6.53 2.43
C ASP A 467 -36.34 -5.25 2.87
N GLY A 468 -35.60 -4.15 3.06
CA GLY A 468 -36.15 -2.82 3.34
C GLY A 468 -36.65 -2.69 4.78
N ASP A 469 -36.15 -3.51 5.70
CA ASP A 469 -36.58 -3.51 7.10
C ASP A 469 -35.84 -2.46 7.96
N GLY A 470 -34.85 -1.78 7.38
CA GLY A 470 -34.03 -0.77 8.03
C GLY A 470 -32.80 -1.33 8.75
N SER A 471 -32.55 -2.64 8.69
CA SER A 471 -31.37 -3.30 9.25
C SER A 471 -30.43 -3.71 8.12
N ALA A 472 -29.14 -3.40 8.25
CA ALA A 472 -28.17 -3.80 7.25
C ALA A 472 -27.96 -5.32 7.27
N ASP A 473 -28.09 -5.96 6.10
CA ASP A 473 -27.73 -7.35 5.84
C ASP A 473 -26.30 -7.47 5.33
N LEU A 474 -25.76 -8.68 5.37
CA LEU A 474 -24.39 -8.95 4.98
C LEU A 474 -24.31 -9.80 3.71
N LEU A 475 -23.66 -9.24 2.69
CA LEU A 475 -23.34 -9.93 1.45
C LEU A 475 -21.83 -10.19 1.38
N LEU A 476 -21.43 -11.45 1.28
CA LEU A 476 -20.03 -11.88 1.16
C LEU A 476 -19.73 -12.35 -0.26
N ASP A 477 -18.65 -11.84 -0.86
CA ASP A 477 -18.20 -12.08 -2.24
C ASP A 477 -19.28 -11.90 -3.34
N GLY A 478 -20.46 -11.37 -3.01
CA GLY A 478 -21.59 -11.22 -3.92
C GLY A 478 -22.42 -12.49 -4.14
N ASN A 479 -22.15 -13.58 -3.41
CA ASN A 479 -22.83 -14.86 -3.60
C ASN A 479 -23.25 -15.56 -2.29
N VAL A 480 -22.96 -15.01 -1.11
CA VAL A 480 -23.47 -15.49 0.17
C VAL A 480 -24.22 -14.36 0.86
N LEU A 481 -25.53 -14.55 1.09
CA LEU A 481 -26.40 -13.57 1.72
C LEU A 481 -26.78 -14.02 3.14
N LEU A 482 -26.41 -13.22 4.12
CA LEU A 482 -26.77 -13.39 5.51
C LEU A 482 -27.72 -12.26 5.92
N MET A 483 -29.00 -12.58 6.09
CA MET A 483 -30.02 -11.61 6.51
C MET A 483 -29.90 -11.33 8.01
N ASN A 484 -30.04 -10.07 8.39
CA ASN A 484 -29.97 -9.58 9.75
C ASN A 484 -31.35 -9.57 10.40
N GLU A 485 -31.71 -10.65 11.09
CA GLU A 485 -32.97 -10.78 11.83
C GLU A 485 -32.81 -10.21 13.25
N LEU A 486 -32.68 -8.88 13.38
CA LEU A 486 -32.51 -8.12 14.63
C LEU A 486 -31.23 -8.47 15.41
N GLY A 487 -30.08 -8.24 14.77
CA GLY A 487 -28.75 -8.49 15.32
C GLY A 487 -28.31 -9.96 15.26
N ARG A 488 -29.06 -10.80 14.52
CA ARG A 488 -28.74 -12.22 14.30
C ARG A 488 -28.75 -12.54 12.82
N PHE A 489 -27.68 -13.16 12.34
CA PHE A 489 -27.56 -13.51 10.94
C PHE A 489 -28.17 -14.87 10.61
N ARG A 490 -28.96 -14.90 9.54
CA ARG A 490 -29.47 -16.13 8.93
C ARG A 490 -29.04 -16.22 7.47
N ASP A 491 -28.39 -17.32 7.12
CA ASP A 491 -28.06 -17.62 5.73
C ASP A 491 -29.34 -17.85 4.90
N ARG A 492 -29.53 -17.01 3.88
CA ARG A 492 -30.66 -17.05 2.94
C ARG A 492 -30.19 -17.19 1.49
N THR A 493 -28.93 -17.61 1.29
CA THR A 493 -28.31 -17.68 -0.03
C THR A 493 -29.16 -18.47 -1.03
N ASP A 494 -29.58 -19.68 -0.67
CA ASP A 494 -30.37 -20.57 -1.55
C ASP A 494 -31.77 -20.03 -1.88
N GLU A 495 -32.33 -19.17 -1.02
CA GLU A 495 -33.68 -18.61 -1.16
C GLU A 495 -33.68 -17.26 -1.89
N SER A 496 -32.54 -16.57 -1.87
CA SER A 496 -32.35 -15.21 -2.40
C SER A 496 -32.50 -15.10 -3.92
N GLY A 497 -32.21 -16.16 -4.66
CA GLY A 497 -32.16 -16.13 -6.14
C GLY A 497 -30.79 -15.75 -6.72
N LEU A 498 -29.79 -15.49 -5.88
CA LEU A 498 -28.38 -15.35 -6.29
C LEU A 498 -27.87 -16.66 -6.92
N GLN A 499 -27.02 -16.54 -7.93
CA GLN A 499 -26.51 -17.69 -8.70
C GLN A 499 -25.04 -17.49 -9.08
N GLY A 500 -24.32 -18.61 -9.16
CA GLY A 500 -22.94 -18.65 -9.63
C GLY A 500 -21.93 -18.13 -8.62
N ASP A 501 -20.65 -18.27 -8.95
CA ASP A 501 -19.56 -17.72 -8.15
C ASP A 501 -19.36 -16.23 -8.51
N ALA A 502 -19.08 -15.40 -7.52
CA ALA A 502 -18.75 -13.98 -7.70
C ALA A 502 -17.45 -13.65 -6.96
N ALA A 503 -16.80 -12.55 -7.34
CA ALA A 503 -15.60 -12.06 -6.67
C ALA A 503 -15.90 -10.93 -5.67
N GLY A 504 -17.12 -10.42 -5.65
CA GLY A 504 -17.59 -9.31 -4.83
C GLY A 504 -18.90 -8.74 -5.39
N ALA A 505 -19.45 -7.75 -4.69
CA ALA A 505 -20.59 -7.00 -5.17
C ALA A 505 -20.65 -5.60 -4.55
N VAL A 506 -21.28 -4.67 -5.27
CA VAL A 506 -21.77 -3.41 -4.72
C VAL A 506 -23.28 -3.34 -4.84
N ALA A 507 -23.90 -2.58 -3.93
CA ALA A 507 -25.34 -2.45 -3.82
C ALA A 507 -25.83 -1.01 -3.99
N GLY A 508 -27.04 -0.88 -4.52
CA GLY A 508 -27.78 0.36 -4.71
C GLY A 508 -28.97 0.13 -5.63
N ASP A 509 -29.96 1.00 -5.58
CA ASP A 509 -31.22 0.90 -6.33
C ASP A 509 -31.00 1.31 -7.79
N LEU A 510 -30.83 0.33 -8.67
CA LEU A 510 -30.47 0.52 -10.07
C LEU A 510 -31.68 0.84 -10.94
N ASP A 511 -32.88 0.39 -10.59
CA ASP A 511 -34.11 0.67 -11.35
C ASP A 511 -35.02 1.76 -10.73
N ASN A 512 -34.61 2.32 -9.59
CA ASN A 512 -35.26 3.36 -8.80
C ASN A 512 -36.64 2.95 -8.25
N ASP A 513 -36.84 1.66 -7.93
CA ASP A 513 -38.10 1.15 -7.38
C ASP A 513 -38.19 1.23 -5.84
N GLY A 514 -37.06 1.46 -5.17
CA GLY A 514 -36.92 1.58 -3.72
C GLY A 514 -36.19 0.42 -3.05
N ASP A 515 -35.94 -0.69 -3.77
CA ASP A 515 -35.20 -1.84 -3.27
C ASP A 515 -33.72 -1.76 -3.71
N ASN A 516 -32.77 -2.11 -2.83
CA ASN A 516 -31.35 -2.13 -3.22
C ASN A 516 -31.07 -3.32 -4.15
N ASP A 517 -30.55 -3.02 -5.35
CA ASP A 517 -30.09 -3.98 -6.33
C ASP A 517 -28.60 -4.32 -6.17
N LEU A 518 -28.11 -5.30 -6.94
CA LEU A 518 -26.71 -5.72 -6.88
C LEU A 518 -26.05 -5.74 -8.25
N TYR A 519 -24.80 -5.25 -8.29
CA TYR A 519 -23.84 -5.58 -9.32
C TYR A 519 -22.76 -6.50 -8.76
N CYS A 520 -22.73 -7.75 -9.22
CA CYS A 520 -21.80 -8.79 -8.77
C CYS A 520 -20.65 -8.96 -9.78
N PHE A 521 -19.43 -8.97 -9.26
CA PHE A 521 -18.20 -9.03 -10.06
C PHE A 521 -17.94 -10.44 -10.56
N GLY A 522 -17.62 -10.57 -11.84
CA GLY A 522 -17.10 -11.78 -12.44
C GLY A 522 -15.70 -12.12 -11.90
N ASN A 523 -15.38 -13.41 -11.85
CA ASN A 523 -14.08 -13.92 -11.39
C ASN A 523 -13.15 -14.36 -12.54
N GLY A 524 -13.44 -13.89 -13.77
CA GLY A 524 -12.77 -14.28 -15.00
C GLY A 524 -13.17 -15.68 -15.53
N ARG A 525 -13.97 -16.46 -14.80
CA ARG A 525 -14.63 -17.68 -15.29
C ARG A 525 -16.10 -17.46 -15.57
N GLU A 526 -16.74 -16.69 -14.70
CA GLU A 526 -18.08 -16.16 -14.88
C GLU A 526 -18.00 -14.67 -15.17
N ALA A 527 -18.94 -14.21 -16.00
CA ALA A 527 -19.10 -12.79 -16.30
C ALA A 527 -19.79 -12.06 -15.15
N ASP A 528 -19.62 -10.74 -15.12
CA ASP A 528 -20.37 -9.85 -14.22
C ASP A 528 -21.87 -10.04 -14.37
N ARG A 529 -22.62 -9.72 -13.31
CA ARG A 529 -24.08 -9.86 -13.27
C ARG A 529 -24.71 -8.65 -12.61
N VAL A 530 -25.88 -8.28 -13.12
CA VAL A 530 -26.78 -7.31 -12.48
C VAL A 530 -28.01 -8.08 -12.00
N TYR A 531 -28.35 -7.92 -10.73
CA TYR A 531 -29.53 -8.50 -10.11
C TYR A 531 -30.47 -7.40 -9.67
N ILE A 532 -31.73 -7.49 -10.11
CA ILE A 532 -32.81 -6.65 -9.59
C ILE A 532 -33.43 -7.34 -8.39
N ASN A 533 -33.49 -6.62 -7.28
CA ASN A 533 -34.12 -7.03 -6.05
C ASN A 533 -35.63 -6.76 -6.11
N ASN A 534 -36.40 -7.60 -5.47
CA ASN A 534 -37.84 -7.42 -5.29
C ASN A 534 -38.16 -7.92 -3.88
N SER A 535 -37.94 -7.06 -2.89
CA SER A 535 -38.15 -7.29 -1.46
C SER A 535 -37.47 -8.58 -0.97
N GLY A 536 -36.15 -8.66 -1.13
CA GLY A 536 -35.32 -9.78 -0.70
C GLY A 536 -35.12 -10.90 -1.71
N ARG A 537 -35.67 -10.77 -2.92
CA ARG A 537 -35.59 -11.78 -3.97
C ARG A 537 -34.98 -11.24 -5.26
N PHE A 538 -33.76 -11.70 -5.55
CA PHE A 538 -32.98 -11.28 -6.70
C PHE A 538 -33.36 -12.03 -7.97
N SER A 539 -33.46 -11.26 -9.06
CA SER A 539 -33.62 -11.76 -10.43
C SER A 539 -32.56 -11.15 -11.33
N MET A 540 -31.77 -11.99 -11.99
CA MET A 540 -30.74 -11.51 -12.93
C MET A 540 -31.39 -10.81 -14.14
N VAL A 541 -30.84 -9.65 -14.53
CA VAL A 541 -31.31 -8.90 -15.70
C VAL A 541 -31.16 -9.74 -16.97
N SER A 542 -32.27 -9.99 -17.67
CA SER A 542 -32.28 -10.82 -18.87
C SER A 542 -31.64 -10.10 -20.07
N GLY A 543 -30.74 -10.78 -20.79
CA GLY A 543 -30.10 -10.24 -21.99
C GLY A 543 -28.94 -9.28 -21.72
N PHE A 544 -28.63 -9.01 -20.45
CA PHE A 544 -27.36 -8.39 -20.05
C PHE A 544 -26.22 -9.35 -20.37
N SER A 545 -25.21 -8.84 -21.09
CA SER A 545 -23.95 -9.55 -21.34
C SER A 545 -22.89 -8.87 -20.49
N GLY A 546 -22.64 -9.40 -19.29
CA GLY A 546 -21.63 -8.88 -18.39
C GLY A 546 -20.22 -8.94 -18.97
N ASP A 547 -19.32 -8.18 -18.36
CA ASP A 547 -17.90 -8.29 -18.66
C ASP A 547 -17.39 -9.68 -18.27
N SER A 548 -16.57 -10.28 -19.12
CA SER A 548 -15.94 -11.58 -18.85
C SER A 548 -14.49 -11.47 -18.37
N ARG A 549 -13.97 -10.23 -18.29
CA ARG A 549 -12.70 -9.92 -17.65
C ARG A 549 -12.78 -10.16 -16.14
N ALA A 550 -11.62 -10.16 -15.49
CA ALA A 550 -11.54 -10.30 -14.04
C ALA A 550 -11.77 -8.92 -13.40
N THR A 551 -13.00 -8.68 -12.96
CA THR A 551 -13.41 -7.46 -12.26
C THR A 551 -12.97 -7.53 -10.80
N GLU A 552 -12.22 -6.53 -10.34
CA GLU A 552 -11.67 -6.49 -8.98
C GLU A 552 -12.39 -5.50 -8.05
N ALA A 553 -13.08 -4.51 -8.60
CA ALA A 553 -13.96 -3.65 -7.82
C ALA A 553 -14.91 -2.94 -8.77
N ALA A 554 -15.99 -2.41 -8.21
CA ALA A 554 -16.84 -1.49 -8.92
C ALA A 554 -17.43 -0.47 -7.96
N ALA A 555 -17.96 0.59 -8.53
CA ALA A 555 -18.73 1.58 -7.81
C ALA A 555 -19.99 1.92 -8.60
N LEU A 556 -21.08 2.20 -7.86
CA LEU A 556 -22.29 2.76 -8.43
C LEU A 556 -22.24 4.29 -8.35
N VAL A 557 -22.55 4.96 -9.44
CA VAL A 557 -22.54 6.43 -9.51
C VAL A 557 -23.36 6.88 -10.71
N ASP A 558 -24.07 8.00 -10.60
CA ASP A 558 -24.76 8.62 -11.73
C ASP A 558 -23.74 9.38 -12.59
N LEU A 559 -23.23 8.76 -13.66
CA LEU A 559 -22.09 9.31 -14.38
C LEU A 559 -22.46 10.43 -15.36
N ASP A 560 -23.72 10.53 -15.80
CA ASP A 560 -24.22 11.57 -16.72
C ASP A 560 -25.32 12.48 -16.13
N ASN A 561 -25.53 12.39 -14.82
CA ASN A 561 -26.47 13.21 -14.05
C ASN A 561 -27.91 13.07 -14.57
N ASP A 562 -28.32 11.86 -14.93
CA ASP A 562 -29.67 11.57 -15.41
C ASP A 562 -30.61 11.02 -14.32
N GLY A 563 -30.07 10.80 -13.11
CA GLY A 563 -30.76 10.25 -11.94
C GLY A 563 -30.80 8.72 -11.89
N LEU A 564 -30.17 8.01 -12.84
CA LEU A 564 -29.98 6.56 -12.81
C LEU A 564 -28.57 6.23 -12.33
N LEU A 565 -28.41 5.17 -11.55
CA LEU A 565 -27.08 4.69 -11.19
C LEU A 565 -26.45 3.96 -12.38
N ASP A 566 -25.29 4.43 -12.81
CA ASP A 566 -24.37 3.73 -13.69
C ASP A 566 -23.36 2.90 -12.86
N ILE A 567 -22.58 2.06 -13.55
CA ILE A 567 -21.54 1.23 -12.93
C ILE A 567 -20.19 1.55 -13.58
N TYR A 568 -19.19 1.85 -12.75
CA TYR A 568 -17.78 1.87 -13.15
C TYR A 568 -17.07 0.66 -12.53
N ALA A 569 -16.54 -0.23 -13.36
CA ALA A 569 -15.92 -1.47 -12.94
C ALA A 569 -14.45 -1.52 -13.36
N VAL A 570 -13.56 -1.77 -12.41
CA VAL A 570 -12.12 -1.86 -12.66
C VAL A 570 -11.69 -3.28 -12.94
N ASN A 571 -10.86 -3.45 -13.97
CA ASN A 571 -10.38 -4.74 -14.44
C ASN A 571 -8.89 -4.93 -14.14
N PHE A 572 -8.48 -6.18 -13.91
CA PHE A 572 -7.09 -6.51 -13.58
C PHE A 572 -6.25 -6.83 -14.83
N GLU A 573 -5.24 -7.70 -14.70
CA GLU A 573 -4.47 -8.21 -15.82
C GLU A 573 -5.17 -9.40 -16.51
N SER A 574 -4.92 -9.57 -17.81
CA SER A 574 -5.40 -10.73 -18.56
C SER A 574 -4.96 -12.02 -17.87
N PRO A 575 -5.66 -13.16 -18.02
CA PRO A 575 -5.25 -14.44 -17.40
C PRO A 575 -3.83 -14.91 -17.74
N THR A 576 -3.23 -14.37 -18.81
CA THR A 576 -1.84 -14.64 -19.23
C THR A 576 -0.80 -13.74 -18.55
N GLY A 577 -1.22 -12.67 -17.86
CA GLY A 577 -0.37 -11.65 -17.25
C GLY A 577 0.36 -10.73 -18.24
N ILE A 578 0.05 -10.81 -19.54
CA ILE A 578 0.79 -10.10 -20.61
C ILE A 578 0.32 -8.65 -20.78
N ARG A 579 -0.94 -8.36 -20.44
CA ARG A 579 -1.60 -7.08 -20.69
C ARG A 579 -2.55 -6.75 -19.54
N MET A 580 -2.58 -5.48 -19.17
CA MET A 580 -3.61 -4.92 -18.28
C MET A 580 -4.90 -4.71 -19.08
N GLU A 581 -6.01 -5.17 -18.52
CA GLU A 581 -7.31 -5.07 -19.18
C GLU A 581 -7.87 -3.65 -19.00
N GLU A 582 -8.69 -3.23 -19.96
CA GLU A 582 -9.35 -1.92 -19.90
C GLU A 582 -10.53 -1.96 -18.91
N ASP A 583 -10.78 -0.86 -18.20
CA ASP A 583 -11.93 -0.72 -17.29
C ASP A 583 -13.25 -0.61 -18.06
N SER A 584 -14.34 -0.95 -17.38
CA SER A 584 -15.69 -1.02 -17.94
C SER A 584 -16.62 0.04 -17.35
N VAL A 585 -17.47 0.61 -18.19
CA VAL A 585 -18.56 1.51 -17.82
C VAL A 585 -19.86 0.92 -18.33
N LEU A 586 -20.79 0.65 -17.43
CA LEU A 586 -22.12 0.18 -17.79
C LEU A 586 -23.08 1.35 -17.59
N ARG A 587 -23.54 1.91 -18.71
CA ARG A 587 -24.53 2.99 -18.71
C ARG A 587 -25.93 2.43 -18.52
N ASN A 588 -26.64 2.89 -17.51
CA ASN A 588 -28.01 2.54 -17.22
C ASN A 588 -28.93 3.41 -18.06
N GLU A 589 -29.60 2.81 -19.04
CA GLU A 589 -30.49 3.53 -19.96
C GLU A 589 -31.97 3.34 -19.52
N GLY A 590 -32.18 2.97 -18.26
CA GLY A 590 -33.47 2.74 -17.62
C GLY A 590 -34.17 1.52 -18.20
N ALA A 591 -35.39 1.70 -18.72
CA ALA A 591 -36.22 0.61 -19.22
C ALA A 591 -35.59 -0.19 -20.40
N THR A 592 -34.56 0.33 -21.04
CA THR A 592 -33.82 -0.36 -22.12
C THR A 592 -32.64 -1.19 -21.59
N GLY A 593 -32.34 -1.12 -20.29
CA GLY A 593 -31.30 -1.88 -19.60
C GLY A 593 -29.92 -1.22 -19.63
N PHE A 594 -28.88 -2.04 -19.45
CA PHE A 594 -27.49 -1.57 -19.38
C PHE A 594 -26.76 -1.67 -20.72
N ASN A 595 -26.02 -0.62 -21.07
CA ASN A 595 -25.12 -0.57 -22.20
C ASN A 595 -23.66 -0.63 -21.72
N VAL A 596 -23.01 -1.76 -21.97
CA VAL A 596 -21.60 -1.97 -21.62
C VAL A 596 -20.69 -1.26 -22.62
N ARG A 597 -19.89 -0.33 -22.13
CA ARG A 597 -18.88 0.43 -22.88
C ARG A 597 -17.54 0.32 -22.16
N ASN A 598 -16.45 0.54 -22.89
CA ASN A 598 -15.16 0.66 -22.22
C ASN A 598 -14.95 2.11 -21.72
N ALA A 599 -14.19 2.28 -20.64
CA ALA A 599 -13.91 3.59 -20.05
C ALA A 599 -13.31 4.60 -21.05
N GLU A 600 -12.40 4.18 -21.93
CA GLU A 600 -11.79 5.10 -22.91
C GLU A 600 -12.83 5.63 -23.90
N GLN A 601 -13.84 4.83 -24.25
CA GLN A 601 -14.94 5.27 -25.13
C GLN A 601 -15.82 6.34 -24.49
N GLN A 602 -15.78 6.46 -23.15
CA GLN A 602 -16.45 7.52 -22.39
C GLN A 602 -15.54 8.74 -22.15
N GLY A 603 -14.32 8.74 -22.70
CA GLY A 603 -13.35 9.82 -22.50
C GLY A 603 -12.60 9.74 -21.17
N MET A 604 -12.81 8.68 -20.38
CA MET A 604 -12.04 8.38 -19.17
C MET A 604 -10.73 7.71 -19.58
N LEU A 605 -9.80 8.52 -20.09
CA LEU A 605 -8.55 8.04 -20.64
C LEU A 605 -7.49 7.84 -19.54
N PRO A 606 -6.84 6.67 -19.46
CA PRO A 606 -5.74 6.47 -18.53
C PRO A 606 -4.51 7.33 -18.91
N PRO A 607 -3.58 7.58 -17.98
CA PRO A 607 -2.32 8.24 -18.27
C PRO A 607 -1.59 7.57 -19.45
N LEU A 608 -1.14 8.38 -20.41
CA LEU A 608 -0.39 7.93 -21.60
C LEU A 608 -1.15 6.93 -22.52
N GLY A 609 -2.44 6.68 -22.28
CA GLY A 609 -3.25 5.73 -23.07
C GLY A 609 -2.92 4.27 -22.79
N GLU A 610 -2.35 3.95 -21.62
CA GLU A 610 -2.04 2.58 -21.21
C GLU A 610 -2.95 2.14 -20.06
N SER A 611 -3.74 1.08 -20.27
CA SER A 611 -4.57 0.47 -19.23
C SER A 611 -3.74 0.05 -18.01
N GLN A 612 -4.33 0.16 -16.83
CA GLN A 612 -3.68 -0.15 -15.55
C GLN A 612 -4.29 -1.42 -14.93
N ALA A 613 -3.63 -1.99 -13.91
CA ALA A 613 -4.14 -3.15 -13.19
C ALA A 613 -5.06 -2.69 -12.04
N GLY A 614 -6.32 -2.39 -12.34
CA GLY A 614 -7.27 -1.87 -11.36
C GLY A 614 -7.55 -2.85 -10.22
N ARG A 615 -7.67 -2.33 -8.99
CA ARG A 615 -7.94 -3.12 -7.78
C ARG A 615 -9.03 -2.55 -6.87
N GLY A 616 -9.23 -1.25 -6.91
CA GLY A 616 -10.19 -0.54 -6.08
C GLY A 616 -10.72 0.68 -6.79
N VAL A 617 -11.95 1.05 -6.50
CA VAL A 617 -12.58 2.30 -6.94
C VAL A 617 -13.35 2.89 -5.76
N SER A 618 -13.20 4.20 -5.56
CA SER A 618 -13.90 4.98 -4.54
C SER A 618 -14.58 6.18 -5.19
N VAL A 619 -15.76 6.54 -4.68
CA VAL A 619 -16.60 7.63 -5.18
C VAL A 619 -16.70 8.73 -4.14
N GLY A 620 -16.56 9.99 -4.56
CA GLY A 620 -16.79 11.15 -3.70
C GLY A 620 -16.59 12.46 -4.45
N ASP A 621 -17.25 13.53 -4.02
CA ASP A 621 -17.10 14.88 -4.59
C ASP A 621 -15.81 15.53 -4.04
N MET A 622 -14.67 15.26 -4.68
CA MET A 622 -13.34 15.62 -4.17
C MET A 622 -13.00 17.10 -4.42
N ASP A 623 -13.70 17.76 -5.34
CA ASP A 623 -13.53 19.17 -5.68
C ASP A 623 -14.66 20.09 -5.21
N ASN A 624 -15.61 19.53 -4.45
CA ASN A 624 -16.78 20.19 -3.87
C ASN A 624 -17.66 20.90 -4.92
N ASP A 625 -17.74 20.38 -6.15
CA ASP A 625 -18.53 20.95 -7.24
C ASP A 625 -19.97 20.40 -7.32
N GLY A 626 -20.28 19.39 -6.49
CA GLY A 626 -21.57 18.72 -6.40
C GLY A 626 -21.73 17.52 -7.32
N ASN A 627 -20.70 17.14 -8.09
CA ASN A 627 -20.69 15.95 -8.92
C ASN A 627 -19.68 14.93 -8.36
N PRO A 628 -20.08 13.66 -8.15
CA PRO A 628 -19.13 12.67 -7.64
C PRO A 628 -17.98 12.38 -8.61
N ASP A 629 -16.76 12.31 -8.08
CA ASP A 629 -15.54 11.90 -8.77
C ASP A 629 -15.22 10.42 -8.51
N LEU A 630 -14.35 9.84 -9.35
CA LEU A 630 -13.87 8.45 -9.22
C LEU A 630 -12.37 8.39 -8.98
N TYR A 631 -11.94 7.84 -7.84
CA TYR A 631 -10.55 7.50 -7.59
C TYR A 631 -10.29 6.00 -7.77
N ILE A 632 -9.27 5.65 -8.55
CA ILE A 632 -8.93 4.27 -8.91
C ILE A 632 -7.57 3.91 -8.33
N SER A 633 -7.56 2.86 -7.51
CA SER A 633 -6.36 2.22 -6.98
C SER A 633 -5.83 1.19 -7.98
N ASN A 634 -4.58 1.38 -8.42
CA ASN A 634 -3.90 0.52 -9.39
C ASN A 634 -2.73 -0.26 -8.78
N TYR A 635 -2.64 -1.54 -9.16
CA TYR A 635 -1.58 -2.45 -8.75
C TYR A 635 -0.47 -2.52 -9.80
N ARG A 636 0.50 -3.43 -9.58
CA ARG A 636 1.65 -3.67 -10.48
C ARG A 636 2.55 -2.45 -10.64
N LEU A 637 2.71 -1.67 -9.56
CA LEU A 637 3.50 -0.44 -9.56
C LEU A 637 2.97 0.59 -10.57
N GLY A 638 1.66 0.52 -10.86
CA GLY A 638 0.93 1.37 -11.77
C GLY A 638 0.45 2.65 -11.11
N GLU A 639 0.24 3.68 -11.92
CA GLU A 639 -0.20 4.99 -11.44
C GLU A 639 -1.67 4.96 -11.01
N ASN A 640 -2.02 5.56 -9.87
CA ASN A 640 -3.43 5.74 -9.50
C ASN A 640 -4.10 6.82 -10.36
N MET A 641 -5.43 6.74 -10.51
CA MET A 641 -6.19 7.66 -11.37
C MET A 641 -7.29 8.37 -10.58
N LEU A 642 -7.62 9.59 -11.00
CA LEU A 642 -8.77 10.36 -10.51
C LEU A 642 -9.51 10.89 -11.72
N PHE A 643 -10.69 10.35 -12.00
CA PHE A 643 -11.60 10.90 -13.00
C PHE A 643 -12.56 11.86 -12.31
N SER A 644 -12.29 13.15 -12.46
CA SER A 644 -13.16 14.19 -11.95
C SER A 644 -14.27 14.53 -12.95
N SER A 645 -15.50 14.60 -12.46
CA SER A 645 -16.70 14.85 -13.27
C SER A 645 -16.79 16.31 -13.70
N MET A 646 -17.26 16.56 -14.91
CA MET A 646 -17.54 17.92 -15.41
C MET A 646 -19.04 18.25 -15.36
N GLY A 647 -19.84 17.40 -14.70
CA GLY A 647 -21.29 17.55 -14.53
C GLY A 647 -22.13 17.37 -15.80
N ASN A 648 -21.54 16.92 -16.90
CA ASN A 648 -22.20 16.75 -18.21
C ASN A 648 -21.93 15.39 -18.85
N GLY A 649 -21.55 14.39 -18.05
CA GLY A 649 -21.16 13.07 -18.53
C GLY A 649 -19.72 12.94 -19.03
N SER A 650 -18.94 14.04 -19.02
CA SER A 650 -17.51 14.00 -19.37
C SER A 650 -16.62 14.09 -18.14
N TYR A 651 -15.45 13.45 -18.21
CA TYR A 651 -14.51 13.31 -17.10
C TYR A 651 -13.11 13.79 -17.47
N ARG A 652 -12.34 14.20 -16.46
CA ARG A 652 -10.95 14.60 -16.60
C ARG A 652 -10.06 13.83 -15.64
N GLN A 653 -8.93 13.33 -16.16
CA GLN A 653 -7.91 12.72 -15.31
C GLN A 653 -7.10 13.82 -14.59
N LEU A 654 -7.16 13.88 -13.26
CA LEU A 654 -6.49 14.88 -12.43
C LEU A 654 -5.41 14.35 -11.46
N ALA A 655 -5.24 13.04 -11.30
CA ALA A 655 -4.42 12.44 -10.24
C ALA A 655 -2.99 13.02 -10.12
N ARG A 656 -2.24 13.14 -11.24
CA ARG A 656 -0.90 13.75 -11.22
C ARG A 656 -0.91 15.21 -10.81
N ARG A 657 -1.91 15.95 -11.29
CA ARG A 657 -2.02 17.39 -11.03
C ARG A 657 -2.33 17.65 -9.56
N TRP A 658 -3.10 16.76 -8.96
CA TRP A 658 -3.56 16.85 -7.58
C TRP A 658 -2.63 16.18 -6.57
N GLY A 659 -1.63 15.43 -7.04
CA GLY A 659 -0.61 14.80 -6.19
C GLY A 659 -1.02 13.43 -5.64
N ILE A 660 -2.10 12.84 -6.15
CA ILE A 660 -2.69 11.58 -5.65
C ILE A 660 -2.45 10.38 -6.57
N ALA A 661 -1.62 10.55 -7.60
CA ALA A 661 -1.19 9.47 -8.49
C ALA A 661 -0.26 8.43 -7.82
N GLY A 662 0.25 8.74 -6.62
CA GLY A 662 1.39 8.09 -5.96
C GLY A 662 2.69 8.87 -6.15
N PHE A 663 3.82 8.31 -5.70
CA PHE A 663 5.14 8.92 -5.87
C PHE A 663 6.01 8.12 -6.82
N TRP A 664 6.31 8.70 -7.97
CA TRP A 664 7.17 8.08 -8.97
C TRP A 664 8.61 7.87 -8.48
N LYS A 665 9.03 6.60 -8.34
CA LYS A 665 10.35 6.16 -7.88
C LYS A 665 10.94 5.13 -8.83
N ASP A 666 12.02 5.49 -9.52
CA ASP A 666 12.77 4.60 -10.43
C ASP A 666 11.91 3.86 -11.47
N GLY A 667 10.87 4.50 -12.00
CA GLY A 667 9.98 3.88 -12.98
C GLY A 667 8.69 3.27 -12.40
N ASN A 668 8.48 3.39 -11.09
CA ASN A 668 7.43 2.69 -10.36
C ASN A 668 6.60 3.66 -9.52
N TRP A 669 5.34 3.30 -9.30
CA TRP A 669 4.43 3.92 -8.33
C TRP A 669 4.17 2.94 -7.17
N GLY A 670 3.06 3.11 -6.46
CA GLY A 670 2.55 2.17 -5.48
C GLY A 670 1.94 0.89 -6.07
N ASN A 671 1.77 -0.09 -5.19
CA ASN A 671 0.93 -1.26 -5.41
C ASN A 671 -0.38 -1.04 -4.67
N SER A 672 -1.20 -0.12 -5.15
CA SER A 672 -2.43 0.26 -4.47
C SER A 672 -3.48 -0.85 -4.62
N ILE A 673 -4.12 -1.19 -3.50
CA ILE A 673 -5.10 -2.28 -3.41
C ILE A 673 -6.50 -1.70 -3.19
N GLY A 674 -6.65 -0.74 -2.28
CA GLY A 674 -7.93 -0.12 -1.98
C GLY A 674 -7.76 1.29 -1.43
N SER A 675 -8.85 2.05 -1.46
CA SER A 675 -8.91 3.43 -0.98
C SER A 675 -10.21 3.71 -0.24
N ALA A 676 -10.19 4.71 0.63
CA ALA A 676 -11.38 5.21 1.32
C ALA A 676 -11.31 6.74 1.39
N MET A 677 -12.47 7.40 1.28
CA MET A 677 -12.60 8.84 1.33
C MET A 677 -13.38 9.26 2.59
N GLY A 678 -12.99 10.37 3.19
CA GLY A 678 -13.68 10.93 4.35
C GLY A 678 -12.97 12.17 4.85
N ASP A 679 -13.70 13.10 5.44
CA ASP A 679 -13.16 14.32 6.08
C ASP A 679 -12.60 13.95 7.47
N VAL A 680 -11.29 13.72 7.56
CA VAL A 680 -10.66 13.26 8.82
C VAL A 680 -10.19 14.41 9.69
N ASP A 681 -10.06 15.62 9.14
CA ASP A 681 -9.66 16.82 9.89
C ASP A 681 -10.81 17.83 10.10
N ASN A 682 -12.02 17.47 9.67
CA ASN A 682 -13.27 18.25 9.81
C ASN A 682 -13.17 19.64 9.18
N ASP A 683 -12.46 19.76 8.06
CA ASP A 683 -12.28 21.02 7.35
C ASP A 683 -13.34 21.24 6.26
N GLY A 684 -14.16 20.23 5.96
CA GLY A 684 -15.25 20.26 4.98
C GLY A 684 -14.84 19.95 3.54
N ASP A 685 -13.67 19.36 3.30
CA ASP A 685 -13.34 18.63 2.08
C ASP A 685 -13.07 17.14 2.36
N LEU A 686 -13.08 16.30 1.31
CA LEU A 686 -12.82 14.87 1.46
C LEU A 686 -11.32 14.60 1.39
N ASP A 687 -10.79 13.94 2.42
CA ASP A 687 -9.47 13.34 2.42
C ASP A 687 -9.48 11.94 1.83
N LEU A 688 -8.29 11.40 1.60
CA LEU A 688 -8.11 10.10 0.96
C LEU A 688 -7.08 9.25 1.71
N PHE A 689 -7.47 8.05 2.10
CA PHE A 689 -6.52 7.01 2.52
C PHE A 689 -6.32 6.00 1.40
N VAL A 690 -5.06 5.73 1.02
CA VAL A 690 -4.68 4.76 -0.02
C VAL A 690 -3.89 3.62 0.61
N ALA A 691 -4.40 2.40 0.50
CA ALA A 691 -3.73 1.20 0.97
C ALA A 691 -2.77 0.65 -0.10
N ASN A 692 -1.49 0.50 0.25
CA ASN A 692 -0.49 -0.07 -0.65
C ASN A 692 0.09 -1.37 -0.09
N LEU A 693 0.21 -2.36 -0.97
CA LEU A 693 0.92 -3.60 -0.71
C LEU A 693 2.36 -3.50 -1.21
N SER A 694 3.26 -3.17 -0.30
CA SER A 694 4.67 -2.95 -0.62
C SER A 694 5.51 -4.17 -0.27
N ASN A 695 5.61 -5.16 -1.18
CA ASN A 695 6.44 -6.35 -0.94
C ASN A 695 7.89 -5.95 -0.54
N PRO A 696 8.57 -6.64 0.40
CA PRO A 696 9.95 -6.31 0.78
C PRO A 696 10.93 -6.22 -0.40
N ARG A 697 10.66 -6.92 -1.50
CA ARG A 697 11.43 -6.80 -2.75
C ARG A 697 11.32 -5.42 -3.40
N PHE A 698 10.16 -4.78 -3.31
CA PHE A 698 9.82 -3.52 -3.97
C PHE A 698 9.67 -2.35 -2.99
N GLU A 699 9.88 -2.53 -1.69
CA GLU A 699 9.74 -1.47 -0.67
C GLU A 699 10.53 -0.18 -0.99
N HIS A 700 11.67 -0.30 -1.66
CA HIS A 700 12.49 0.84 -2.05
C HIS A 700 11.93 1.65 -3.24
N VAL A 701 10.99 1.10 -4.00
CA VAL A 701 10.39 1.71 -5.21
C VAL A 701 8.87 1.81 -5.18
N SER A 702 8.19 1.05 -4.32
CA SER A 702 6.74 1.09 -4.12
C SER A 702 6.39 2.12 -3.06
N ASP A 703 5.24 2.76 -3.20
CA ASP A 703 4.63 3.52 -2.12
C ASP A 703 4.18 2.60 -0.98
N GLY A 704 4.27 3.10 0.26
CA GLY A 704 3.56 2.55 1.41
C GLY A 704 2.12 3.09 1.45
N SER A 705 1.31 2.64 2.39
CA SER A 705 -0.02 3.24 2.60
C SER A 705 0.10 4.72 2.91
N MET A 706 -0.83 5.53 2.41
CA MET A 706 -0.79 6.98 2.51
C MET A 706 -2.10 7.56 3.03
N LEU A 707 -2.03 8.48 4.00
CA LEU A 707 -3.08 9.45 4.31
C LEU A 707 -2.77 10.74 3.56
N LEU A 708 -3.67 11.10 2.62
CA LEU A 708 -3.56 12.27 1.76
C LEU A 708 -4.63 13.26 2.19
N ILE A 709 -4.21 14.37 2.81
CA ILE A 709 -5.11 15.45 3.25
C ILE A 709 -5.36 16.40 2.09
N ASN A 710 -6.64 16.69 1.83
CA ASN A 710 -7.03 17.64 0.81
C ASN A 710 -6.97 19.06 1.39
N HIS A 711 -6.39 19.99 0.61
CA HIS A 711 -6.31 21.40 1.00
C HIS A 711 -7.09 22.25 0.00
N LEU A 712 -8.31 21.84 -0.30
CA LEU A 712 -9.10 22.45 -1.37
C LEU A 712 -9.32 23.94 -1.10
N ARG A 713 -9.58 24.29 0.16
CA ARG A 713 -9.77 25.67 0.62
C ARG A 713 -8.49 26.51 0.59
N GLU A 714 -7.31 25.90 0.52
CA GLU A 714 -6.01 26.58 0.48
C GLU A 714 -5.36 26.65 -0.92
N GLY A 715 -5.99 26.07 -1.94
CA GLY A 715 -5.50 26.14 -3.32
C GLY A 715 -5.54 24.83 -4.11
N GLY A 716 -6.06 23.74 -3.53
CA GLY A 716 -6.44 22.53 -4.27
C GLY A 716 -5.30 21.55 -4.55
N THR A 717 -4.57 21.11 -3.52
CA THR A 717 -3.55 20.06 -3.63
C THR A 717 -3.64 19.10 -2.45
N PHE A 718 -3.37 17.82 -2.69
CA PHE A 718 -3.24 16.83 -1.62
C PHE A 718 -1.84 16.82 -1.02
N GLU A 719 -1.77 16.62 0.29
CA GLU A 719 -0.53 16.48 1.05
C GLU A 719 -0.47 15.10 1.74
N ASP A 720 0.62 14.35 1.52
CA ASP A 720 0.87 13.13 2.29
C ASP A 720 1.26 13.48 3.73
N ARG A 721 0.35 13.17 4.66
CA ARG A 721 0.51 13.40 6.09
C ARG A 721 0.79 12.13 6.87
N THR A 722 0.96 10.98 6.23
CA THR A 722 1.06 9.66 6.90
C THR A 722 2.05 9.63 8.07
N GLN A 723 3.26 10.14 7.84
CA GLN A 723 4.32 10.16 8.86
C GLN A 723 3.99 11.14 9.99
N ASP A 724 3.55 12.36 9.64
CA ASP A 724 3.23 13.41 10.60
C ASP A 724 1.97 13.07 11.42
N ALA A 725 1.07 12.30 10.83
CA ALA A 725 -0.13 11.76 11.44
C ALA A 725 0.13 10.51 12.30
N HIS A 726 1.39 10.07 12.42
CA HIS A 726 1.82 8.91 13.20
C HIS A 726 1.22 7.56 12.77
N ILE A 727 0.80 7.45 11.50
CA ILE A 727 0.36 6.18 10.93
C ILE A 727 1.59 5.35 10.57
N ALA A 728 1.66 4.13 11.10
CA ALA A 728 2.82 3.27 10.90
C ALA A 728 2.84 2.68 9.49
N TYR A 729 4.03 2.54 8.93
CA TYR A 729 4.21 1.80 7.68
C TYR A 729 3.89 0.31 7.86
N ASN A 730 3.09 -0.23 6.94
CA ASN A 730 2.84 -1.66 6.81
C ASN A 730 2.78 -2.04 5.32
N SER A 731 3.50 -3.10 4.94
CA SER A 731 3.62 -3.56 3.56
C SER A 731 2.48 -4.41 3.04
N THR A 732 1.48 -4.69 3.86
CA THR A 732 0.50 -5.76 3.60
C THR A 732 -0.94 -5.28 3.64
N ASN A 733 -1.12 -3.97 3.74
CA ASN A 733 -2.39 -3.29 3.80
C ASN A 733 -3.22 -3.47 2.52
N ALA A 734 -4.55 -3.61 2.67
CA ALA A 734 -5.44 -3.83 1.53
C ALA A 734 -6.69 -2.95 1.52
N CYS A 735 -7.62 -3.13 2.46
CA CYS A 735 -8.92 -2.46 2.44
C CYS A 735 -9.00 -1.49 3.62
N PRO A 736 -8.87 -0.18 3.37
CA PRO A 736 -9.13 0.84 4.39
C PRO A 736 -10.63 1.14 4.47
N VAL A 737 -11.10 1.51 5.66
CA VAL A 737 -12.42 2.11 5.92
C VAL A 737 -12.23 3.30 6.86
N ILE A 738 -12.94 4.40 6.59
CA ILE A 738 -12.93 5.62 7.38
C ILE A 738 -14.29 5.74 8.08
N PHE A 739 -14.29 5.86 9.40
CA PHE A 739 -15.50 5.96 10.22
C PHE A 739 -15.18 6.46 11.63
N ASP A 740 -16.14 7.00 12.36
CA ASP A 740 -15.96 7.44 13.75
C ASP A 740 -16.25 6.27 14.71
N ALA A 741 -15.21 5.66 15.27
CA ALA A 741 -15.34 4.40 16.02
C ALA A 741 -15.74 4.60 17.49
N ASN A 742 -15.53 5.79 18.05
CA ASN A 742 -15.88 6.13 19.44
C ASN A 742 -16.96 7.23 19.55
N ASN A 743 -17.55 7.64 18.43
CA ASN A 743 -18.54 8.70 18.31
C ASN A 743 -18.07 10.05 18.88
N ASP A 744 -16.78 10.37 18.75
CA ASP A 744 -16.20 11.61 19.28
C ASP A 744 -16.23 12.81 18.33
N GLY A 745 -16.67 12.60 17.09
CA GLY A 745 -16.75 13.60 16.03
C GLY A 745 -15.56 13.61 15.09
N TRP A 746 -14.53 12.81 15.33
CA TRP A 746 -13.38 12.66 14.44
C TRP A 746 -13.42 11.30 13.76
N GLN A 747 -13.16 11.26 12.46
CA GLN A 747 -13.12 9.98 11.74
C GLN A 747 -11.78 9.28 11.97
N ASP A 748 -11.89 7.99 12.27
CA ASP A 748 -10.82 7.02 12.47
C ASP A 748 -10.60 6.18 11.20
N ILE A 749 -9.52 5.39 11.20
CA ILE A 749 -9.15 4.56 10.06
C ILE A 749 -8.96 3.12 10.52
N PHE A 750 -9.76 2.20 9.99
CA PHE A 750 -9.48 0.77 10.08
C PHE A 750 -8.91 0.25 8.75
N ILE A 751 -7.93 -0.64 8.82
CA ILE A 751 -7.29 -1.20 7.62
C ILE A 751 -6.91 -2.67 7.77
N THR A 752 -7.30 -3.48 6.79
CA THR A 752 -6.99 -4.92 6.73
C THR A 752 -5.56 -5.20 6.24
N SER A 753 -5.04 -6.39 6.54
CA SER A 753 -3.75 -6.87 6.05
C SER A 753 -3.84 -8.31 5.51
N ILE A 754 -3.44 -8.51 4.25
CA ILE A 754 -3.84 -9.70 3.46
C ILE A 754 -2.93 -10.92 3.56
N TYR A 755 -1.80 -10.83 4.26
CA TYR A 755 -0.88 -11.96 4.35
C TYR A 755 -1.07 -12.74 5.66
N PRO A 756 -0.90 -14.08 5.62
CA PRO A 756 -0.99 -14.90 6.81
C PRO A 756 -0.09 -14.40 7.93
N GLY A 757 -0.67 -14.26 9.12
CA GLY A 757 0.04 -13.75 10.30
C GLY A 757 0.31 -12.25 10.27
N ARG A 758 -0.44 -11.47 9.47
CA ARG A 758 -0.48 -10.00 9.54
C ARG A 758 -1.83 -9.56 10.06
N SER A 759 -1.84 -8.72 11.08
CA SER A 759 -3.06 -8.19 11.68
C SER A 759 -3.55 -6.91 11.02
N SER A 760 -4.86 -6.68 11.04
CA SER A 760 -5.49 -5.38 10.78
C SER A 760 -5.15 -4.34 11.84
N HIS A 761 -5.36 -3.07 11.49
CA HIS A 761 -5.09 -1.93 12.37
C HIS A 761 -6.29 -1.00 12.48
N LEU A 762 -6.61 -0.53 13.69
CA LEU A 762 -7.51 0.57 13.99
C LEU A 762 -6.69 1.77 14.50
N TYR A 763 -6.61 2.79 13.67
CA TYR A 763 -5.97 4.08 13.95
C TYR A 763 -7.03 5.08 14.39
N VAL A 764 -7.03 5.45 15.67
CA VAL A 764 -7.99 6.39 16.25
C VAL A 764 -7.42 7.81 16.22
N ASN A 765 -8.19 8.74 15.70
CA ASN A 765 -7.85 10.15 15.52
C ASN A 765 -7.95 10.91 16.85
N ASP A 766 -6.91 11.68 17.19
CA ASP A 766 -6.88 12.47 18.44
C ASP A 766 -7.51 13.87 18.30
N GLY A 767 -8.05 14.19 17.12
CA GLY A 767 -8.63 15.48 16.76
C GLY A 767 -7.60 16.61 16.61
N ARG A 768 -6.31 16.27 16.52
CA ARG A 768 -5.20 17.20 16.29
C ARG A 768 -4.38 16.83 15.06
N GLY A 769 -4.89 15.92 14.24
CA GLY A 769 -4.22 15.39 13.06
C GLY A 769 -3.23 14.27 13.37
N HIS A 770 -3.24 13.69 14.58
CA HIS A 770 -2.49 12.47 14.86
C HIS A 770 -3.41 11.28 15.05
N PHE A 771 -2.91 10.11 14.68
CA PHE A 771 -3.59 8.84 14.87
C PHE A 771 -2.82 7.94 15.82
N VAL A 772 -3.56 7.13 16.57
CA VAL A 772 -3.02 6.17 17.53
C VAL A 772 -3.51 4.79 17.16
N ASP A 773 -2.58 3.85 16.95
CA ASP A 773 -2.93 2.43 16.81
C ASP A 773 -3.48 1.90 18.14
N LEU A 774 -4.80 1.66 18.19
CA LEU A 774 -5.50 1.08 19.33
C LEU A 774 -5.95 -0.37 19.08
N SER A 775 -5.50 -0.99 17.99
CA SER A 775 -6.02 -2.28 17.50
C SER A 775 -6.06 -3.39 18.54
N TYR A 776 -5.01 -3.48 19.37
CA TYR A 776 -4.96 -4.47 20.43
C TYR A 776 -6.01 -4.20 21.52
N ILE A 777 -6.05 -2.96 22.01
CA ILE A 777 -6.89 -2.57 23.16
C ILE A 777 -8.37 -2.54 22.75
N SER A 778 -8.66 -2.15 21.51
CA SER A 778 -10.00 -2.15 20.92
C SER A 778 -10.47 -3.53 20.47
N ASN A 779 -9.62 -4.55 20.55
CA ASN A 779 -9.93 -5.93 20.12
C ASN A 779 -10.32 -6.03 18.63
N THR A 780 -9.63 -5.27 17.78
CA THR A 780 -9.88 -5.22 16.32
C THR A 780 -8.80 -5.86 15.46
N ARG A 781 -7.81 -6.53 16.09
CA ARG A 781 -6.79 -7.30 15.37
C ARG A 781 -7.35 -8.59 14.78
N VAL A 782 -7.50 -8.58 13.47
CA VAL A 782 -7.88 -9.73 12.65
C VAL A 782 -6.72 -10.05 11.70
N GLN A 783 -6.28 -11.31 11.69
CA GLN A 783 -5.21 -11.75 10.81
C GLN A 783 -5.75 -12.24 9.48
N ASP A 784 -4.92 -12.15 8.43
CA ASP A 784 -5.25 -12.69 7.09
C ASP A 784 -6.55 -12.08 6.52
N ALA A 785 -6.76 -10.78 6.72
CA ALA A 785 -7.98 -10.07 6.35
C ALA A 785 -7.82 -9.38 4.98
N TYR A 786 -8.84 -9.46 4.14
CA TYR A 786 -8.85 -8.87 2.80
C TYR A 786 -9.78 -7.66 2.74
N GLY A 787 -11.09 -7.87 2.82
CA GLY A 787 -12.09 -6.82 2.78
C GLY A 787 -12.56 -6.40 4.17
N ALA A 788 -13.04 -5.16 4.30
CA ALA A 788 -13.72 -4.68 5.49
C ALA A 788 -14.80 -3.67 5.10
N ALA A 789 -15.87 -3.61 5.89
CA ALA A 789 -16.93 -2.63 5.75
C ALA A 789 -17.60 -2.35 7.10
N VAL A 790 -18.18 -1.16 7.23
CA VAL A 790 -18.86 -0.69 8.45
C VAL A 790 -20.36 -0.49 8.24
N ALA A 791 -21.13 -0.74 9.31
CA ALA A 791 -22.58 -0.50 9.41
C ALA A 791 -22.98 -0.36 10.88
N ASP A 792 -24.12 0.28 11.15
CA ASP A 792 -24.76 0.28 12.47
C ASP A 792 -25.78 -0.89 12.48
N TYR A 793 -25.28 -2.14 12.54
CA TYR A 793 -26.09 -3.30 12.14
C TYR A 793 -27.13 -3.68 13.19
N ASP A 794 -26.92 -3.31 14.46
CA ASP A 794 -27.91 -3.51 15.53
C ASP A 794 -28.66 -2.23 15.93
N ASN A 795 -28.48 -1.15 15.16
CA ASN A 795 -29.21 0.12 15.25
C ASN A 795 -29.06 0.82 16.62
N ASP A 796 -27.90 0.70 17.26
CA ASP A 796 -27.62 1.35 18.54
C ASP A 796 -26.85 2.68 18.42
N GLY A 797 -26.37 2.96 17.20
CA GLY A 797 -25.78 4.22 16.78
C GLY A 797 -24.27 4.32 16.94
N ASP A 798 -23.58 3.22 17.27
CA ASP A 798 -22.17 3.08 16.94
C ASP A 798 -21.97 2.18 15.70
N LEU A 799 -20.82 2.33 15.04
CA LEU A 799 -20.52 1.62 13.80
C LEU A 799 -19.70 0.37 14.10
N ASP A 800 -20.18 -0.75 13.56
CA ASP A 800 -19.61 -2.09 13.66
C ASP A 800 -18.73 -2.44 12.46
N LEU A 801 -17.96 -3.52 12.56
CA LEU A 801 -17.06 -3.99 11.51
C LEU A 801 -17.40 -5.41 11.06
N ALA A 802 -17.65 -5.60 9.76
CA ALA A 802 -17.54 -6.91 9.12
C ALA A 802 -16.24 -6.99 8.33
N ILE A 803 -15.52 -8.10 8.48
CA ILE A 803 -14.19 -8.30 7.90
C ILE A 803 -14.19 -9.62 7.13
N ALA A 804 -13.91 -9.54 5.83
CA ALA A 804 -13.77 -10.69 4.96
C ALA A 804 -12.34 -11.26 5.05
N SER A 805 -12.22 -12.56 5.32
CA SER A 805 -10.94 -13.25 5.37
C SER A 805 -11.02 -14.63 4.69
N PRO A 806 -10.01 -15.01 3.88
CA PRO A 806 -9.87 -16.37 3.37
C PRO A 806 -9.75 -17.44 4.46
N SER A 807 -9.33 -17.06 5.67
CA SER A 807 -9.18 -17.95 6.81
C SER A 807 -10.47 -18.11 7.65
N GLY A 808 -11.46 -17.24 7.43
CA GLY A 808 -12.74 -17.21 8.13
C GLY A 808 -13.18 -15.77 8.39
N CYS A 809 -14.38 -15.36 7.97
CA CYS A 809 -14.86 -13.98 8.13
C CYS A 809 -15.11 -13.62 9.61
N HIS A 810 -15.07 -12.32 9.91
CA HIS A 810 -15.27 -11.80 11.26
C HIS A 810 -16.38 -10.75 11.32
N LEU A 811 -17.09 -10.73 12.45
CA LEU A 811 -18.03 -9.66 12.81
C LEU A 811 -17.63 -9.12 14.19
N LEU A 812 -17.24 -7.86 14.23
CA LEU A 812 -16.86 -7.16 15.44
C LEU A 812 -17.93 -6.12 15.73
N ARG A 813 -18.70 -6.33 16.79
CA ARG A 813 -19.70 -5.37 17.25
C ARG A 813 -19.02 -4.31 18.09
N ASN A 814 -19.30 -3.05 17.85
CA ASN A 814 -18.84 -1.95 18.66
C ASN A 814 -19.68 -1.90 19.96
N ASP A 815 -18.99 -1.89 21.09
CA ASP A 815 -19.58 -1.89 22.44
C ASP A 815 -19.00 -0.70 23.23
N SER A 816 -18.60 0.35 22.51
CA SER A 816 -18.00 1.54 23.09
C SER A 816 -19.04 2.26 23.95
N PRO A 817 -18.63 2.96 25.03
CA PRO A 817 -19.56 3.83 25.74
C PRO A 817 -20.12 4.89 24.80
N THR A 818 -21.39 4.74 24.39
CA THR A 818 -21.99 5.51 23.31
C THR A 818 -22.03 7.00 23.67
N ARG A 819 -21.29 7.79 22.89
CA ARG A 819 -21.34 9.25 22.88
C ARG A 819 -22.54 9.72 22.06
N ASN A 820 -22.73 11.04 21.96
CA ASN A 820 -23.86 11.53 21.17
C ASN A 820 -23.63 11.22 19.68
N TRP A 821 -24.69 10.82 18.98
CA TRP A 821 -24.64 10.49 17.57
C TRP A 821 -25.90 10.95 16.83
N ILE A 822 -25.85 11.12 15.52
CA ILE A 822 -27.03 11.24 14.65
C ILE A 822 -26.77 10.45 13.38
N SER A 823 -27.76 9.71 12.88
CA SER A 823 -27.64 8.99 11.61
C SER A 823 -28.77 9.31 10.63
N PHE A 824 -28.50 9.16 9.33
CA PHE A 824 -29.42 9.49 8.25
C PHE A 824 -29.46 8.40 7.19
N THR A 825 -30.68 7.98 6.83
CA THR A 825 -30.95 7.27 5.56
C THR A 825 -31.55 8.28 4.58
N LEU A 826 -30.89 8.46 3.44
CA LEU A 826 -31.34 9.38 2.40
C LEU A 826 -32.00 8.61 1.25
N SER A 827 -33.02 9.20 0.64
CA SER A 827 -33.67 8.70 -0.56
C SER A 827 -33.77 9.81 -1.60
N GLY A 828 -33.27 9.56 -2.82
CA GLY A 828 -33.45 10.47 -3.95
C GLY A 828 -34.88 10.48 -4.47
N GLY A 829 -35.20 11.48 -5.30
CA GLY A 829 -36.55 11.70 -5.83
C GLY A 829 -36.86 10.97 -7.14
N LYS A 830 -35.87 10.34 -7.78
CA LYS A 830 -36.10 9.58 -9.02
C LYS A 830 -37.03 8.39 -8.76
N GLY A 831 -37.87 8.06 -9.75
CA GLY A 831 -38.85 6.97 -9.64
C GLY A 831 -40.14 7.34 -8.86
N THR A 832 -40.16 8.43 -8.08
CA THR A 832 -41.33 8.82 -7.25
C THR A 832 -42.51 9.40 -8.02
N GLY A 833 -42.30 9.77 -9.29
CA GLY A 833 -43.29 10.50 -10.10
C GLY A 833 -43.37 12.01 -9.80
N ALA A 834 -42.57 12.51 -8.87
CA ALA A 834 -42.41 13.95 -8.65
C ALA A 834 -41.71 14.62 -9.85
N ILE A 835 -41.87 15.94 -9.99
CA ILE A 835 -41.20 16.76 -11.01
C ILE A 835 -40.14 17.64 -10.33
N ALA A 836 -38.88 17.51 -10.70
CA ALA A 836 -37.79 18.31 -10.16
C ALA A 836 -37.95 19.81 -10.51
N PRO A 837 -37.35 20.73 -9.73
CA PRO A 837 -37.39 22.15 -10.04
C PRO A 837 -36.77 22.45 -11.41
N ALA A 838 -37.19 23.56 -12.04
CA ALA A 838 -36.70 23.92 -13.36
C ALA A 838 -35.17 24.09 -13.39
N GLY A 839 -34.49 23.30 -14.22
CA GLY A 839 -33.03 23.31 -14.34
C GLY A 839 -32.28 22.37 -13.39
N MET A 840 -33.01 21.58 -12.59
CA MET A 840 -32.46 20.52 -11.72
C MET A 840 -33.00 19.17 -12.17
N GLN A 841 -32.37 18.10 -11.67
CA GLN A 841 -32.86 16.73 -11.81
C GLN A 841 -33.06 16.11 -10.43
N PHE A 842 -33.93 15.11 -10.33
CA PHE A 842 -33.96 14.30 -9.12
C PHE A 842 -32.84 13.29 -9.15
N SER A 843 -32.28 13.07 -7.97
CA SER A 843 -31.16 12.18 -7.76
C SER A 843 -31.61 10.71 -7.74
N ASN A 844 -30.66 9.82 -8.00
CA ASN A 844 -30.86 8.38 -7.88
C ASN A 844 -31.44 8.00 -6.51
N ARG A 845 -32.24 6.94 -6.47
CA ARG A 845 -33.08 6.61 -5.31
C ARG A 845 -32.26 6.25 -4.07
N SER A 846 -31.09 5.65 -4.22
CA SER A 846 -30.12 5.41 -3.13
C SER A 846 -29.41 6.68 -2.63
N ALA A 847 -29.61 7.83 -3.25
CA ALA A 847 -28.97 9.10 -2.93
C ALA A 847 -27.42 9.05 -2.94
N ILE A 848 -26.82 8.09 -3.66
CA ILE A 848 -25.35 7.99 -3.80
C ILE A 848 -24.84 9.26 -4.48
N GLY A 849 -23.83 9.88 -3.89
CA GLY A 849 -23.31 11.21 -4.24
C GLY A 849 -23.91 12.36 -3.43
N ALA A 850 -24.87 12.11 -2.54
CA ALA A 850 -25.39 13.16 -1.66
C ALA A 850 -24.42 13.45 -0.51
N ARG A 851 -24.23 14.73 -0.19
CA ARG A 851 -23.43 15.22 0.94
C ARG A 851 -24.33 15.76 2.05
N LEU A 852 -24.06 15.34 3.27
CA LEU A 852 -24.63 15.93 4.49
C LEU A 852 -23.55 16.74 5.21
N THR A 853 -23.92 17.91 5.72
CA THR A 853 -23.06 18.78 6.53
C THR A 853 -23.77 19.16 7.82
N ILE A 854 -23.13 18.86 8.97
CA ILE A 854 -23.58 19.28 10.30
C ILE A 854 -22.65 20.37 10.83
N LYS A 855 -23.22 21.51 11.19
CA LYS A 855 -22.47 22.59 11.85
C LYS A 855 -22.81 22.63 13.33
N ALA A 856 -21.83 22.31 14.18
CA ALA A 856 -22.02 22.25 15.62
C ALA A 856 -20.73 22.58 16.39
N ASP A 857 -20.84 23.51 17.36
CA ASP A 857 -19.75 23.90 18.28
C ASP A 857 -18.39 24.23 17.60
N GLY A 858 -18.43 24.82 16.40
CA GLY A 858 -17.23 25.17 15.64
C GLY A 858 -16.67 24.04 14.77
N MET A 859 -17.27 22.86 14.78
CA MET A 859 -16.99 21.76 13.84
C MET A 859 -17.92 21.85 12.62
N GLU A 860 -17.39 21.51 11.46
CA GLU A 860 -18.12 21.30 10.21
C GLU A 860 -17.95 19.83 9.83
N LEU A 861 -18.87 18.97 10.28
CA LEU A 861 -18.79 17.54 10.00
C LEU A 861 -19.45 17.25 8.66
N ILE A 862 -18.78 16.54 7.76
CA ILE A 862 -19.40 16.07 6.50
C ILE A 862 -19.44 14.55 6.40
N ARG A 863 -20.48 14.02 5.75
CA ARG A 863 -20.56 12.63 5.29
C ARG A 863 -21.13 12.62 3.88
N GLU A 864 -20.60 11.76 3.03
CA GLU A 864 -21.17 11.51 1.70
C GLU A 864 -21.72 10.09 1.61
N ILE A 865 -22.80 9.93 0.86
CA ILE A 865 -23.34 8.61 0.53
C ILE A 865 -22.50 8.05 -0.61
N GLN A 866 -21.66 7.06 -0.30
CA GLN A 866 -20.69 6.50 -1.24
C GLN A 866 -21.02 5.04 -1.55
N SER A 867 -20.84 4.63 -2.80
CA SER A 867 -20.93 3.23 -3.21
C SER A 867 -19.57 2.73 -3.66
N GLY A 868 -19.22 1.52 -3.23
CA GLY A 868 -17.89 0.96 -3.44
C GLY A 868 -16.85 1.63 -2.53
N ASN A 869 -16.16 0.82 -1.73
CA ASN A 869 -15.01 1.25 -0.96
C ASN A 869 -13.89 0.20 -1.01
N GLY A 870 -12.68 0.64 -0.67
CA GLY A 870 -11.52 -0.22 -0.59
C GLY A 870 -11.28 -1.02 -1.88
N SER A 871 -11.12 -2.33 -1.73
CA SER A 871 -10.93 -3.26 -2.85
C SER A 871 -12.22 -3.96 -3.25
N GLY A 872 -13.29 -3.19 -3.49
CA GLY A 872 -14.60 -3.70 -3.92
C GLY A 872 -15.52 -4.16 -2.79
N CYS A 873 -15.36 -3.59 -1.59
CA CYS A 873 -16.29 -3.76 -0.47
C CYS A 873 -17.38 -2.67 -0.53
N GLY A 874 -18.36 -2.71 0.39
CA GLY A 874 -19.37 -1.67 0.53
C GLY A 874 -19.79 -1.45 1.99
N ASN A 875 -19.65 -0.21 2.47
CA ASN A 875 -20.25 0.23 3.73
C ASN A 875 -21.78 0.35 3.61
N GLU A 876 -22.48 0.40 4.73
CA GLU A 876 -23.89 0.79 4.74
C GLU A 876 -24.04 2.20 4.15
N LEU A 877 -25.12 2.43 3.37
CA LEU A 877 -25.43 3.75 2.80
C LEU A 877 -25.95 4.77 3.84
N ARG A 878 -26.09 4.36 5.10
CA ARG A 878 -26.49 5.23 6.21
C ARG A 878 -25.33 6.15 6.57
N ALA A 879 -25.58 7.47 6.60
CA ALA A 879 -24.60 8.44 7.08
C ALA A 879 -24.67 8.56 8.60
N CYS A 880 -23.64 8.10 9.30
CA CYS A 880 -23.53 8.21 10.77
C CYS A 880 -22.53 9.31 11.18
N PHE A 881 -22.94 10.14 12.14
CA PHE A 881 -22.15 11.20 12.74
C PHE A 881 -22.01 10.97 14.23
N GLY A 882 -20.78 10.78 14.71
CA GLY A 882 -20.46 11.02 16.12
C GLY A 882 -20.42 12.51 16.41
N LEU A 883 -20.83 12.89 17.62
CA LEU A 883 -21.00 14.28 18.05
C LEU A 883 -20.34 14.53 19.41
N GLY A 884 -19.63 13.55 19.96
CA GLY A 884 -19.01 13.63 21.27
C GLY A 884 -20.03 13.99 22.36
N ASP A 885 -19.75 15.07 23.08
CA ASP A 885 -20.61 15.59 24.16
C ASP A 885 -21.64 16.63 23.69
N ILE A 886 -21.71 16.93 22.39
CA ILE A 886 -22.56 17.99 21.84
C ILE A 886 -24.03 17.56 21.85
N ARG A 887 -24.89 18.43 22.38
CA ARG A 887 -26.33 18.16 22.59
C ARG A 887 -27.26 18.90 21.64
N GLY A 888 -26.69 19.72 20.75
CA GLY A 888 -27.43 20.51 19.77
C GLY A 888 -27.96 21.86 20.26
N PRO A 889 -28.88 22.48 19.51
CA PRO A 889 -29.47 21.97 18.27
C PRO A 889 -28.47 21.88 17.10
N PHE A 890 -28.85 21.16 16.05
CA PHE A 890 -28.03 20.93 14.86
C PHE A 890 -28.73 21.46 13.62
N ASP A 891 -28.03 22.27 12.85
CA ASP A 891 -28.40 22.65 11.49
C ASP A 891 -27.71 21.67 10.53
N VAL A 892 -28.52 20.93 9.77
CA VAL A 892 -28.06 19.94 8.80
C VAL A 892 -28.37 20.45 7.40
N GLU A 893 -27.35 20.59 6.56
CA GLU A 893 -27.49 20.86 5.12
C GLU A 893 -27.29 19.55 4.36
N ILE A 894 -28.17 19.26 3.41
CA ILE A 894 -28.07 18.12 2.50
C ILE A 894 -27.99 18.67 1.08
N THR A 895 -26.95 18.28 0.34
CA THR A 895 -26.81 18.56 -1.09
C THR A 895 -26.87 17.24 -1.85
N TYR A 896 -27.88 17.10 -2.70
CA TYR A 896 -28.05 15.93 -3.56
C TYR A 896 -27.35 16.14 -4.92
N PRO A 897 -26.88 15.07 -5.59
CA PRO A 897 -26.14 15.17 -6.86
C PRO A 897 -26.98 15.77 -8.00
N GLY A 898 -28.32 15.71 -7.92
CA GLY A 898 -29.23 16.41 -8.83
C GLY A 898 -29.25 17.95 -8.69
N GLY A 899 -28.46 18.49 -7.75
CA GLY A 899 -28.31 19.92 -7.45
C GLY A 899 -29.35 20.47 -6.46
N ILE A 900 -30.25 19.62 -5.96
CA ILE A 900 -31.23 19.99 -4.93
C ILE A 900 -30.53 20.09 -3.57
N ARG A 901 -30.87 21.16 -2.82
CA ARG A 901 -30.40 21.36 -1.45
C ARG A 901 -31.57 21.41 -0.47
N GLN A 902 -31.41 20.76 0.67
CA GLN A 902 -32.37 20.75 1.77
C GLN A 902 -31.67 21.10 3.08
N SER A 903 -32.43 21.68 4.01
CA SER A 903 -31.93 21.99 5.36
C SER A 903 -32.91 21.45 6.40
N ILE A 904 -32.38 20.83 7.44
CA ILE A 904 -33.15 20.22 8.52
C ILE A 904 -32.62 20.74 9.84
N PHE A 905 -33.53 20.99 10.78
CA PHE A 905 -33.21 21.42 12.13
C PHE A 905 -33.49 20.29 13.12
N ILE A 906 -32.44 19.78 13.77
CA ILE A 906 -32.55 18.68 14.73
C ILE A 906 -32.37 19.22 16.15
N ARG A 907 -33.34 18.96 17.01
CA ARG A 907 -33.35 19.51 18.38
C ARG A 907 -32.41 18.81 19.35
N ARG A 908 -32.19 17.51 19.19
CA ARG A 908 -31.43 16.65 20.11
C ARG A 908 -30.78 15.50 19.35
N PRO A 909 -29.62 15.00 19.80
CA PRO A 909 -28.95 13.86 19.19
C PRO A 909 -29.59 12.53 19.61
N ASN A 910 -28.92 11.44 19.24
CA ASN A 910 -29.18 10.02 19.53
C ASN A 910 -30.44 9.52 18.86
N LYS A 911 -30.53 9.82 17.56
CA LYS A 911 -31.68 9.50 16.71
C LYS A 911 -31.25 9.25 15.28
N HIS A 912 -31.94 8.32 14.67
CA HIS A 912 -31.92 8.05 13.24
C HIS A 912 -33.02 8.84 12.51
N PHE A 913 -32.73 9.33 11.30
CA PHE A 913 -33.67 10.08 10.46
C PHE A 913 -33.72 9.53 9.03
N VAL A 914 -34.92 9.35 8.48
CA VAL A 914 -35.12 8.97 7.08
C VAL A 914 -35.59 10.20 6.29
N ILE A 915 -34.83 10.64 5.30
CA ILE A 915 -35.07 11.89 4.57
C ILE A 915 -35.18 11.62 3.06
N SER A 916 -36.29 12.03 2.47
CA SER A 916 -36.48 12.00 1.02
C SER A 916 -36.18 13.36 0.38
N GLU A 917 -35.63 13.31 -0.84
CA GLU A 917 -35.37 14.49 -1.66
C GLU A 917 -36.67 15.22 -2.03
N THR A 918 -36.74 16.53 -1.82
CA THR A 918 -37.95 17.34 -2.12
C THR A 918 -37.61 18.69 -2.78
N ASN A 919 -38.61 19.30 -3.42
CA ASN A 919 -38.49 20.50 -4.27
C ASN A 919 -38.27 21.85 -3.55
N GLN A 920 -37.54 21.87 -2.42
CA GLN A 920 -37.20 23.00 -1.54
C GLN A 920 -38.19 23.36 -0.42
N GLY A 921 -37.65 23.51 0.79
CA GLY A 921 -38.12 24.46 1.81
C GLY A 921 -39.15 23.98 2.83
N GLU A 922 -39.66 22.75 2.73
CA GLU A 922 -40.41 22.17 3.83
C GLU A 922 -39.42 21.70 4.90
N MET A 923 -39.58 22.18 6.14
CA MET A 923 -39.00 21.47 7.28
C MET A 923 -39.50 20.04 7.17
N GLY A 924 -38.61 19.08 6.91
CA GLY A 924 -38.98 17.67 6.84
C GLY A 924 -39.80 17.30 8.07
N ASP A 925 -40.95 16.67 7.88
CA ASP A 925 -41.71 16.11 8.99
C ASP A 925 -40.77 15.12 9.70
N GLU A 926 -40.58 15.29 11.01
CA GLU A 926 -40.02 14.26 11.90
C GLU A 926 -40.96 13.04 11.80
N ARG A 927 -40.79 12.16 10.82
CA ARG A 927 -41.47 10.88 10.81
C ARG A 927 -40.67 9.91 11.66
N GLU A 928 -41.15 9.68 12.87
CA GLU A 928 -40.69 8.58 13.70
C GLU A 928 -40.98 7.26 12.97
N PRO A 929 -40.03 6.30 12.91
CA PRO A 929 -40.35 4.96 12.47
C PRO A 929 -41.45 4.38 13.40
N GLU A 930 -42.44 3.69 12.82
CA GLU A 930 -43.46 3.05 13.65
C GLU A 930 -42.78 2.02 14.56
N PRO A 931 -43.09 2.00 15.88
CA PRO A 931 -42.51 1.04 16.78
C PRO A 931 -42.88 -0.38 16.33
N VAL A 932 -41.87 -1.23 16.16
CA VAL A 932 -42.07 -2.67 15.98
C VAL A 932 -42.79 -3.18 17.23
N GLU A 933 -44.07 -3.55 17.09
CA GLU A 933 -44.81 -4.17 18.17
C GLU A 933 -44.13 -5.49 18.53
N GLU A 934 -43.50 -5.57 19.71
CA GLU A 934 -43.10 -6.83 20.31
C GLU A 934 -44.35 -7.71 20.49
N GLU A 935 -44.60 -8.64 19.56
CA GLU A 935 -45.47 -9.77 19.86
C GLU A 935 -44.81 -10.61 20.96
N ALA A 936 -45.27 -10.42 22.19
CA ALA A 936 -44.89 -11.23 23.33
C ALA A 936 -44.97 -12.72 22.95
N PRO A 937 -43.90 -13.51 23.16
CA PRO A 937 -43.87 -14.90 22.74
C PRO A 937 -45.03 -15.67 23.39
N SER A 938 -45.84 -16.31 22.54
CA SER A 938 -46.91 -17.20 22.96
C SER A 938 -46.35 -18.26 23.92
N PRO A 939 -46.97 -18.50 25.10
CA PRO A 939 -46.43 -19.43 26.07
C PRO A 939 -46.42 -20.85 25.48
N VAL A 940 -45.22 -21.40 25.32
CA VAL A 940 -44.99 -22.78 24.90
C VAL A 940 -45.55 -23.70 25.97
N GLU A 941 -46.58 -24.47 25.64
CA GLU A 941 -47.04 -25.60 26.46
C GLU A 941 -45.95 -26.68 26.50
N THR A 942 -45.07 -26.63 27.49
CA THR A 942 -44.13 -27.71 27.77
C THR A 942 -44.85 -28.81 28.53
N GLY A 943 -45.41 -29.78 27.80
CA GLY A 943 -45.80 -31.06 28.35
C GLY A 943 -44.57 -31.90 28.69
N VAL A 944 -44.13 -31.85 29.95
CA VAL A 944 -43.21 -32.87 30.50
C VAL A 944 -43.73 -33.35 31.86
N ASN A 945 -44.30 -34.55 31.83
CA ASN A 945 -44.45 -35.41 32.99
C ASN A 945 -43.08 -35.69 33.61
N ARG A 946 -42.92 -35.41 34.90
CA ARG A 946 -42.03 -36.18 35.80
C ARG A 946 -42.37 -35.86 37.27
N GLU A 947 -43.15 -36.76 37.87
CA GLU A 947 -43.14 -36.98 39.31
C GLU A 947 -41.74 -37.42 39.75
N GLY A 948 -41.21 -36.83 40.83
CA GLY A 948 -39.90 -37.24 41.36
C GLY A 948 -39.21 -36.29 42.34
N MET A 949 -39.97 -35.77 43.32
CA MET A 949 -39.58 -35.42 44.69
C MET A 949 -38.07 -35.35 45.14
N ILE A 950 -37.75 -34.17 45.71
CA ILE A 950 -36.95 -33.77 46.93
C ILE A 950 -35.40 -33.60 46.88
N PRO A 951 -34.76 -32.85 47.83
CA PRO A 951 -34.04 -31.59 47.52
C PRO A 951 -32.60 -31.49 48.10
N ASP A 952 -31.83 -30.50 47.66
CA ASP A 952 -31.10 -29.48 48.46
C ASP A 952 -30.33 -28.53 47.51
#